data_AF-A0A960WNC8-F1
#
_entry.id   AF-A0A960WNC8-F1
#
_cell.length_a   1.000
_cell.length_b   1.000
_cell.length_c   1.000
_cell.angle_alpha   90.00
_cell.angle_beta   90.00
_cell.angle_gamma   90.00
#
_symmetry.space_group_name_H-M   'P 1'
#
loop_
_entity.id
_entity.type
_entity.pdbx_description
1 polymer ?
#
loop_
_entity_poly.entity_id
_entity_poly.type
_entity_poly.pdbx_seq_one_letter_code
_entity_poly.pdbx_strand_id
1 'polypeptide(L)'
;MKNRTLNRCFLLVLAGGVSLAMSSLQAEPRTWTSSDGRTLEAEFSGTAGAGASAVVKLKLPDGSVIDYPVSKLSEQDKLFVKGNLPTDPAALAAEIDKLVLNKLKESYYGLKEELAALPQKADLTPAEKAKRQEEIAREMEMCVPNQMTNDNQFLRRIYLDVAGRIPTYDEAESFLNDRAPNKRAVLVDKLLESEGFVMRMYNYYSDLLRIREGITMMGNGNLKVDPYMEWVKQSIREDKPYDEMVRELLTAKGKIWEEPAVGYLVSDQGMRMCNLSNTFTIFMGTEITCAQCHDHPFEEVYQMDFYKMASFMGETETSARGGDMMMSGGSDYRAEVDRMNKVLKDAGKLRPNQNTDQNLGQWIGTHRTQVVDSGSNAVKLPHDYKYDDGEPLAPVKPDTYFGDKMDLSKYETPREAFADWVVSPGNPRFTINVVNRFWKIAFGLAQIEPVYNIPGHLDGQAQNYELLSFLEEMMKDLDYSVKDYFRVLYNTQAYQREAETLTPSLTQVDKGTYHFPGPILRRMSAEQIWDSLVALTTADPESVVRRGWDDYKAVMNVDFSSLKSADDILKWKQDWSQASKLVKYNGEVVSREDTVGGAQMFRASELRQPMSADHFLRMFGQSDKQLIENQFTTGSSPQVMALLNGEITNRVLTSPDAYLIKEIAYGKGSTRDNVDKIFLSVLSRYPTTQEKSMAQSGMRAKTDRDMNEQQKMQAEAMAIGNVIWALVNTREFMFIQ
;
A
#
# COMPACT_ATOMS: atom_id res chain seq x y z
N MET A 1 -17.14 49.08 11.69
CA MET A 1 -17.45 50.26 12.52
C MET A 1 -18.41 49.85 13.61
N LYS A 2 -17.99 50.03 14.88
CA LYS A 2 -18.79 50.20 16.11
C LYS A 2 -19.58 48.96 16.58
N ASN A 3 -19.45 48.44 17.81
CA ASN A 3 -18.87 48.93 19.07
C ASN A 3 -18.76 47.72 20.04
N ARG A 4 -17.60 47.47 20.67
CA ARG A 4 -17.21 47.89 22.05
C ARG A 4 -18.01 47.16 23.16
N THR A 5 -17.43 46.60 24.23
CA THR A 5 -16.34 47.13 25.08
C THR A 5 -15.92 46.11 26.17
N LEU A 6 -14.61 46.02 26.45
CA LEU A 6 -13.89 46.09 27.76
C LEU A 6 -14.29 45.17 28.95
N ASN A 7 -13.42 44.72 29.87
CA ASN A 7 -11.97 44.80 30.14
C ASN A 7 -11.71 43.94 31.41
N ARG A 8 -10.55 43.26 31.52
CA ARG A 8 -9.60 43.40 32.65
C ARG A 8 -8.39 42.46 32.48
N CYS A 9 -7.26 43.07 32.11
CA CYS A 9 -5.94 42.59 32.45
C CYS A 9 -5.66 42.80 33.94
N PHE A 10 -5.00 41.82 34.57
CA PHE A 10 -4.00 42.07 35.61
C PHE A 10 -2.79 41.18 35.31
N LEU A 11 -1.65 41.81 35.09
CA LEU A 11 -0.33 41.19 34.97
C LEU A 11 0.21 40.91 36.38
N LEU A 12 0.81 39.74 36.59
CA LEU A 12 2.10 39.65 37.29
C LEU A 12 2.81 38.33 36.98
N VAL A 13 4.08 38.50 36.61
CA VAL A 13 5.11 37.54 36.24
C VAL A 13 5.51 36.68 37.44
N LEU A 14 5.71 35.37 37.24
CA LEU A 14 6.78 34.59 37.90
C LEU A 14 7.00 33.25 37.18
N ALA A 15 8.27 32.92 37.03
CA ALA A 15 8.83 31.79 36.30
C ALA A 15 8.56 30.43 36.96
N GLY A 16 8.59 29.37 36.14
CA GLY A 16 8.96 28.02 36.58
C GLY A 16 7.90 26.93 36.32
N GLY A 17 8.26 25.97 35.47
CA GLY A 17 7.72 24.61 35.47
C GLY A 17 6.29 24.43 34.96
N VAL A 18 6.14 24.19 33.65
CA VAL A 18 4.89 23.61 33.12
C VAL A 18 4.82 22.16 33.61
N SER A 19 4.04 21.97 34.66
CA SER A 19 3.52 20.69 35.11
C SER A 19 2.39 20.30 34.14
N LEU A 20 2.57 19.16 33.46
CA LEU A 20 1.51 18.50 32.71
C LEU A 20 0.35 18.18 33.67
N ALA A 21 -0.82 18.77 33.40
CA ALA A 21 -2.05 18.37 34.04
C ALA A 21 -2.43 16.98 33.49
N MET A 22 -2.11 15.94 34.26
CA MET A 22 -2.67 14.60 34.06
C MET A 22 -4.17 14.63 34.37
N SER A 23 -4.97 14.11 33.45
CA SER A 23 -6.39 13.82 33.61
C SER A 23 -6.63 12.98 34.88
N SER A 24 -7.44 13.51 35.79
CA SER A 24 -7.68 13.00 37.14
C SER A 24 -8.68 11.84 37.19
N LEU A 25 -8.39 10.71 36.55
CA LEU A 25 -9.25 9.51 36.57
C LEU A 25 -8.52 8.18 36.85
N GLN A 26 -7.27 8.19 37.36
CA GLN A 26 -6.42 6.98 37.47
C GLN A 26 -5.96 6.56 38.89
N ALA A 27 -6.56 7.07 39.97
CA ALA A 27 -6.05 6.84 41.34
C ALA A 27 -7.04 6.17 42.32
N GLU A 28 -7.97 5.34 41.82
CA GLU A 28 -8.83 4.52 42.70
C GLU A 28 -8.40 3.04 42.70
N PRO A 29 -8.26 2.41 43.89
CA PRO A 29 -7.93 1.00 43.99
C PRO A 29 -9.06 0.15 43.39
N ARG A 30 -8.71 -0.81 42.54
CA ARG A 30 -9.64 -1.77 41.92
C ARG A 30 -9.20 -3.19 42.18
N THR A 31 -10.13 -4.14 42.00
CA THR A 31 -9.82 -5.57 42.00
C THR A 31 -9.30 -5.98 40.63
N TRP A 32 -8.06 -6.47 40.59
CA TRP A 32 -7.40 -7.06 39.44
C TRP A 32 -7.52 -8.58 39.51
N THR A 33 -7.78 -9.23 38.39
CA THR A 33 -7.98 -10.68 38.29
C THR A 33 -6.97 -11.26 37.31
N SER A 34 -6.30 -12.34 37.71
CA SER A 34 -5.41 -13.11 36.85
C SER A 34 -6.17 -14.12 35.99
N SER A 35 -5.53 -14.65 34.95
CA SER A 35 -6.10 -15.66 34.04
C SER A 35 -6.44 -16.98 34.74
N ASP A 36 -5.82 -17.28 35.89
CA ASP A 36 -6.15 -18.41 36.76
C ASP A 36 -7.20 -18.07 37.84
N GLY A 37 -7.82 -16.88 37.77
CA GLY A 37 -8.95 -16.48 38.61
C GLY A 37 -8.58 -15.96 40.00
N ARG A 38 -7.30 -15.65 40.26
CA ARG A 38 -6.87 -15.03 41.53
C ARG A 38 -7.07 -13.53 41.48
N THR A 39 -7.45 -12.95 42.61
CA THR A 39 -7.74 -11.52 42.70
C THR A 39 -6.71 -10.77 43.55
N LEU A 40 -6.49 -9.50 43.22
CA LEU A 40 -5.59 -8.59 43.91
C LEU A 40 -6.18 -7.17 43.91
N GLU A 41 -6.27 -6.53 45.08
CA GLU A 41 -6.63 -5.10 45.12
C GLU A 41 -5.39 -4.23 44.96
N ALA A 42 -5.39 -3.37 43.93
CA ALA A 42 -4.30 -2.45 43.67
C ALA A 42 -4.77 -1.22 42.87
N GLU A 43 -4.06 -0.11 43.09
CA GLU A 43 -4.19 1.11 42.30
C GLU A 43 -3.38 0.96 40.98
N PHE A 44 -3.96 1.41 39.87
CA PHE A 44 -3.24 1.45 38.59
C PHE A 44 -2.14 2.51 38.66
N SER A 45 -0.88 2.11 38.52
CA SER A 45 0.28 3.02 38.57
C SER A 45 0.90 3.27 37.20
N GLY A 46 0.37 2.66 36.13
CA GLY A 46 0.84 2.78 34.76
C GLY A 46 1.09 1.44 34.09
N THR A 47 1.64 1.49 32.89
CA THR A 47 2.07 0.33 32.10
C THR A 47 3.54 0.47 31.75
N ALA A 48 4.23 -0.64 31.48
CA ALA A 48 5.57 -0.65 30.92
C ALA A 48 5.70 -1.80 29.91
N GLY A 49 6.46 -1.59 28.83
CA GLY A 49 6.46 -2.50 27.68
C GLY A 49 5.18 -2.37 26.85
N ALA A 50 5.10 -3.13 25.76
CA ALA A 50 3.95 -3.17 24.87
C ALA A 50 3.75 -4.59 24.30
N GLY A 51 2.57 -4.90 23.77
CA GLY A 51 2.23 -6.23 23.27
C GLY A 51 2.38 -7.35 24.31
N ALA A 52 2.93 -8.51 23.91
CA ALA A 52 3.08 -9.69 24.77
C ALA A 52 4.03 -9.51 25.98
N SER A 53 4.94 -8.52 25.93
CA SER A 53 5.84 -8.16 27.02
C SER A 53 5.31 -7.04 27.92
N ALA A 54 4.10 -6.52 27.63
CA ALA A 54 3.48 -5.48 28.43
C ALA A 54 3.27 -5.98 29.86
N VAL A 55 3.68 -5.15 30.81
CA VAL A 55 3.40 -5.31 32.24
C VAL A 55 2.56 -4.14 32.72
N VAL A 56 1.56 -4.44 33.54
CA VAL A 56 0.83 -3.44 34.30
C VAL A 56 1.57 -3.19 35.62
N LYS A 57 1.76 -1.92 35.96
CA LYS A 57 2.31 -1.49 37.25
C LYS A 57 1.16 -1.32 38.23
N LEU A 58 1.11 -2.19 39.23
CA LEU A 58 0.07 -2.20 40.24
C LEU A 58 0.65 -1.73 41.56
N LYS A 59 0.09 -0.65 42.10
CA LYS A 59 0.48 -0.11 43.40
C LYS A 59 -0.42 -0.70 44.48
N LEU A 60 0.17 -1.48 45.37
CA LEU A 60 -0.52 -2.14 46.47
C LEU A 60 -0.88 -1.15 47.58
N PRO A 61 -1.82 -1.49 48.48
CA PRO A 61 -2.20 -0.64 49.61
C PRO A 61 -1.04 -0.28 50.56
N ASP A 62 0.03 -1.08 50.58
CA ASP A 62 1.26 -0.84 51.35
C ASP A 62 2.23 0.14 50.66
N GLY A 63 1.88 0.64 49.48
CA GLY A 63 2.66 1.59 48.68
C GLY A 63 3.72 0.95 47.78
N SER A 64 3.88 -0.37 47.79
CA SER A 64 4.79 -1.08 46.88
C SER A 64 4.20 -1.19 45.47
N VAL A 65 5.05 -1.16 44.45
CA VAL A 65 4.65 -1.30 43.04
C VAL A 65 5.14 -2.65 42.52
N ILE A 66 4.23 -3.43 41.96
CA ILE A 66 4.53 -4.71 41.31
C ILE A 66 4.32 -4.61 39.80
N ASP A 67 5.19 -5.27 39.04
CA ASP A 67 5.04 -5.42 37.60
C ASP A 67 4.36 -6.77 37.32
N TYR A 68 3.17 -6.74 36.72
CA TYR A 68 2.40 -7.95 36.41
C TYR A 68 2.17 -8.08 34.90
N PRO A 69 2.49 -9.23 34.26
CA PRO A 69 2.30 -9.40 32.82
C PRO A 69 0.83 -9.24 32.40
N VAL A 70 0.58 -8.37 31.42
CA VAL A 70 -0.77 -8.11 30.89
C VAL A 70 -1.35 -9.38 30.26
N SER A 71 -0.52 -10.22 29.64
CA SER A 71 -0.90 -11.53 29.10
C SER A 71 -1.51 -12.48 30.13
N LYS A 72 -1.21 -12.29 31.43
CA LYS A 72 -1.71 -13.12 32.54
C LYS A 72 -2.91 -12.51 33.26
N LEU A 73 -3.44 -11.38 32.80
CA LEU A 73 -4.65 -10.78 33.35
C LEU A 73 -5.91 -11.47 32.79
N SER A 74 -7.05 -11.25 33.47
CA SER A 74 -8.37 -11.56 32.94
C SER A 74 -8.68 -10.70 31.71
N GLU A 75 -9.54 -11.17 30.81
CA GLU A 75 -9.93 -10.39 29.61
C GLU A 75 -10.48 -9.01 29.95
N GLN A 76 -11.25 -8.89 31.04
CA GLN A 76 -11.80 -7.62 31.50
C GLN A 76 -10.73 -6.64 31.98
N ASP A 77 -9.68 -7.13 32.65
CA ASP A 77 -8.56 -6.30 33.09
C ASP A 77 -7.59 -5.99 31.95
N LYS A 78 -7.42 -6.90 30.98
CA LYS A 78 -6.69 -6.64 29.73
C LYS A 78 -7.33 -5.49 28.96
N LEU A 79 -8.66 -5.48 28.81
CA LEU A 79 -9.41 -4.38 28.17
C LEU A 79 -9.18 -3.03 28.87
N PHE A 80 -9.13 -3.02 30.21
CA PHE A 80 -8.81 -1.80 30.96
C PHE A 80 -7.37 -1.34 30.78
N VAL A 81 -6.41 -2.27 30.79
CA VAL A 81 -5.00 -1.94 30.55
C VAL A 81 -4.78 -1.50 29.12
N LYS A 82 -5.45 -2.12 28.14
CA LYS A 82 -5.41 -1.75 26.72
C LYS A 82 -5.83 -0.29 26.50
N GLY A 83 -6.88 0.18 27.18
CA GLY A 83 -7.24 1.60 27.22
C GLY A 83 -6.21 2.54 27.86
N ASN A 84 -5.13 2.00 28.44
CA ASN A 84 -4.05 2.71 29.13
C ASN A 84 -2.64 2.22 28.73
N LEU A 85 -2.50 1.46 27.63
CA LEU A 85 -1.19 1.06 27.09
C LEU A 85 -0.51 2.29 26.48
N PRO A 86 0.84 2.30 26.36
CA PRO A 86 1.52 3.37 25.66
C PRO A 86 1.15 3.28 24.17
N THR A 87 0.20 4.10 23.75
CA THR A 87 -0.04 4.42 22.33
C THR A 87 1.03 5.37 21.80
N ASP A 88 2.01 5.75 22.62
CA ASP A 88 3.14 6.59 22.25
C ASP A 88 4.01 5.87 21.19
N PRO A 89 4.08 6.38 19.94
CA PRO A 89 4.83 5.75 18.88
C PRO A 89 6.33 5.57 19.20
N ALA A 90 6.91 6.45 20.02
CA ALA A 90 8.31 6.38 20.39
C ALA A 90 8.60 5.18 21.32
N ALA A 91 7.69 4.88 22.25
CA ALA A 91 7.82 3.74 23.15
C ALA A 91 7.67 2.41 22.39
N LEU A 92 6.71 2.34 21.45
CA LEU A 92 6.52 1.17 20.59
C LEU A 92 7.75 0.92 19.71
N ALA A 93 8.29 1.97 19.09
CA ALA A 93 9.49 1.87 18.26
C ALA A 93 10.71 1.36 19.04
N ALA A 94 10.89 1.83 20.29
CA ALA A 94 11.98 1.40 21.15
C ALA A 94 11.87 -0.09 21.54
N GLU A 95 10.66 -0.62 21.72
CA GLU A 95 10.46 -2.05 22.01
C GLU A 95 10.77 -2.92 20.78
N ILE A 96 10.39 -2.48 19.56
CA ILE A 96 10.80 -3.14 18.32
C ILE A 96 12.32 -3.21 18.21
N ASP A 97 13.01 -2.09 18.43
CA ASP A 97 14.47 -2.03 18.39
C ASP A 97 15.11 -3.00 19.38
N LYS A 98 14.55 -3.10 20.59
CA LYS A 98 15.02 -4.03 21.62
C LYS A 98 14.82 -5.50 21.19
N LEU A 99 13.69 -5.86 20.60
CA LEU A 99 13.42 -7.23 20.12
C LEU A 99 14.36 -7.61 18.98
N VAL A 100 14.61 -6.69 18.03
CA VAL A 100 15.56 -6.87 16.94
C VAL A 100 16.98 -7.06 17.49
N LEU A 101 17.44 -6.17 18.37
CA LEU A 101 18.79 -6.21 18.94
C LEU A 101 19.06 -7.46 19.78
N ASN A 102 18.05 -7.93 20.52
CA ASN A 102 18.19 -9.15 21.32
C ASN A 102 18.36 -10.38 20.42
N LYS A 103 17.57 -10.49 19.35
CA LYS A 103 17.66 -11.62 18.41
C LYS A 103 18.97 -11.62 17.63
N LEU A 104 19.45 -10.45 17.20
CA LEU A 104 20.77 -10.30 16.58
C LEU A 104 21.90 -10.81 17.50
N LYS A 105 21.85 -10.47 18.80
CA LYS A 105 22.83 -10.95 19.78
C LYS A 105 22.75 -12.46 19.99
N GLU A 106 21.55 -13.00 20.16
CA GLU A 106 21.31 -14.44 20.32
C GLU A 106 21.94 -15.21 19.16
N SER A 107 21.66 -14.80 17.92
CA SER A 107 22.19 -15.44 16.71
C SER A 107 23.70 -15.27 16.58
N TYR A 108 24.26 -14.12 16.93
CA TYR A 108 25.72 -13.93 16.95
C TYR A 108 26.43 -14.92 17.89
N TYR A 109 25.93 -15.08 19.12
CA TYR A 109 26.54 -16.00 20.08
C TYR A 109 26.30 -17.47 19.69
N GLY A 110 25.12 -17.82 19.18
CA GLY A 110 24.84 -19.15 18.65
C GLY A 110 25.77 -19.55 17.50
N LEU A 111 26.01 -18.64 16.55
CA LEU A 111 26.95 -18.86 15.44
C LEU A 111 28.40 -18.96 15.92
N LYS A 112 28.78 -18.18 16.94
CA LYS A 112 30.11 -18.27 17.55
C LYS A 112 30.34 -19.63 18.22
N GLU A 113 29.33 -20.18 18.88
CA GLU A 113 29.37 -21.53 19.46
C GLU A 113 29.43 -22.60 18.37
N GLU A 114 28.64 -22.46 17.29
CA GLU A 114 28.69 -23.37 16.14
C GLU A 114 30.08 -23.38 15.50
N LEU A 115 30.68 -22.21 15.30
CA LEU A 115 32.03 -22.06 14.73
C LEU A 115 33.09 -22.76 15.60
N ALA A 116 32.96 -22.68 16.93
CA ALA A 116 33.87 -23.36 17.85
C ALA A 116 33.69 -24.90 17.84
N ALA A 117 32.47 -25.39 17.59
CA ALA A 117 32.16 -26.80 17.51
C ALA A 117 32.47 -27.44 16.14
N LEU A 118 32.50 -26.64 15.06
CA LEU A 118 32.67 -27.09 13.68
C LEU A 118 33.88 -28.02 13.43
N PRO A 119 35.06 -27.82 14.04
CA PRO A 119 36.18 -28.74 13.88
C PRO A 119 35.88 -30.16 14.37
N GLN A 120 35.04 -30.30 15.40
CA GLN A 120 34.71 -31.57 16.07
C GLN A 120 33.60 -32.36 15.36
N LYS A 121 32.90 -31.78 14.38
CA LYS A 121 31.85 -32.45 13.61
C LYS A 121 32.43 -33.55 12.70
N ALA A 122 32.22 -34.82 13.06
CA ALA A 122 32.78 -35.97 12.34
C ALA A 122 32.04 -36.31 11.03
N ASP A 123 30.81 -35.80 10.89
CA ASP A 123 29.88 -35.97 9.77
C ASP A 123 30.21 -35.11 8.54
N LEU A 124 31.07 -34.10 8.68
CA LEU A 124 31.45 -33.18 7.62
C LEU A 124 32.87 -33.42 7.10
N THR A 125 33.03 -33.40 5.79
CA THR A 125 34.34 -33.38 5.13
C THR A 125 35.09 -32.07 5.41
N PRO A 126 36.43 -32.02 5.26
CA PRO A 126 37.20 -30.78 5.42
C PRO A 126 36.74 -29.64 4.52
N ALA A 127 36.28 -29.95 3.30
CA ALA A 127 35.76 -28.96 2.36
C ALA A 127 34.41 -28.38 2.82
N GLU A 128 33.50 -29.23 3.33
CA GLU A 128 32.21 -28.78 3.87
C GLU A 128 32.39 -27.93 5.14
N LYS A 129 33.35 -28.28 6.00
CA LYS A 129 33.73 -27.47 7.16
C LYS A 129 34.23 -26.08 6.75
N ALA A 130 35.14 -26.02 5.77
CA ALA A 130 35.65 -24.74 5.28
C ALA A 130 34.51 -23.87 4.70
N LYS A 131 33.62 -24.47 3.91
CA LYS A 131 32.44 -23.77 3.37
C LYS A 131 31.52 -23.25 4.48
N ARG A 132 31.17 -24.08 5.47
CA ARG A 132 30.31 -23.66 6.59
C ARG A 132 30.98 -22.58 7.44
N GLN A 133 32.30 -22.61 7.59
CA GLN A 133 33.04 -21.55 8.28
C GLN A 133 32.92 -20.20 7.56
N GLU A 134 33.02 -20.18 6.23
CA GLU A 134 32.80 -18.96 5.43
C GLU A 134 31.35 -18.47 5.53
N GLU A 135 30.38 -19.38 5.47
CA GLU A 135 28.95 -19.07 5.65
C GLU A 135 28.70 -18.45 7.05
N ILE A 136 29.22 -19.06 8.12
CA ILE A 136 29.08 -18.53 9.48
C ILE A 136 29.71 -17.15 9.60
N ALA A 137 30.91 -16.93 9.05
CA ALA A 137 31.57 -15.62 9.11
C ALA A 137 30.70 -14.52 8.46
N ARG A 138 30.08 -14.83 7.32
CA ARG A 138 29.16 -13.92 6.63
C ARG A 138 27.86 -13.72 7.42
N GLU A 139 27.29 -14.77 8.00
CA GLU A 139 26.10 -14.71 8.87
C GLU A 139 26.37 -13.85 10.12
N MET A 140 27.55 -13.97 10.71
CA MET A 140 27.98 -13.17 11.87
C MET A 140 28.11 -11.67 11.56
N GLU A 141 28.55 -11.30 10.35
CA GLU A 141 28.52 -9.89 9.90
C GLU A 141 27.09 -9.34 9.89
N MET A 142 26.13 -10.11 9.40
CA MET A 142 24.70 -9.73 9.38
C MET A 142 24.02 -9.80 10.76
N CYS A 143 24.71 -10.27 11.80
CA CYS A 143 24.22 -10.23 13.19
C CYS A 143 24.66 -8.96 13.94
N VAL A 144 25.43 -8.07 13.29
CA VAL A 144 25.84 -6.78 13.87
C VAL A 144 24.95 -5.68 13.31
N PRO A 145 24.32 -4.84 14.15
CA PRO A 145 23.50 -3.73 13.67
C PRO A 145 24.30 -2.77 12.78
N ASN A 146 23.75 -2.41 11.63
CA ASN A 146 24.39 -1.50 10.68
C ASN A 146 24.53 -0.09 11.26
N GLN A 147 25.39 0.74 10.67
CA GLN A 147 25.56 2.12 11.11
C GLN A 147 24.28 2.93 10.93
N MET A 148 24.11 4.02 11.68
CA MET A 148 22.97 4.92 11.48
C MET A 148 23.11 5.66 10.15
N THR A 149 22.01 5.82 9.44
CA THR A 149 21.98 6.63 8.21
C THR A 149 22.30 8.09 8.49
N ASN A 150 22.99 8.72 7.54
CA ASN A 150 23.06 10.18 7.49
C ASN A 150 21.73 10.78 7.02
N ASP A 151 21.56 12.09 7.16
CA ASP A 151 20.31 12.78 6.83
C ASP A 151 19.93 12.70 5.34
N ASN A 152 20.92 12.64 4.44
CA ASN A 152 20.66 12.51 2.99
C ASN A 152 20.10 11.12 2.65
N GLN A 153 20.70 10.06 3.20
CA GLN A 153 20.22 8.68 3.04
C GLN A 153 18.81 8.53 3.65
N PHE A 154 18.62 9.00 4.89
CA PHE A 154 17.30 8.95 5.54
C PHE A 154 16.23 9.67 4.72
N LEU A 155 16.53 10.90 4.27
CA LEU A 155 15.61 11.70 3.46
C LEU A 155 15.22 10.97 2.17
N ARG A 156 16.20 10.40 1.45
CA ARG A 156 15.93 9.64 0.23
C ARG A 156 15.02 8.44 0.50
N ARG A 157 15.37 7.64 1.51
CA ARG A 157 14.65 6.42 1.87
C ARG A 157 13.20 6.71 2.24
N ILE A 158 12.98 7.66 3.14
CA ILE A 158 11.64 7.93 3.68
C ILE A 158 10.72 8.51 2.60
N TYR A 159 11.23 9.35 1.70
CA TYR A 159 10.46 9.86 0.58
C TYR A 159 10.07 8.75 -0.41
N LEU A 160 10.99 7.82 -0.71
CA LEU A 160 10.70 6.68 -1.58
C LEU A 160 9.74 5.67 -0.95
N ASP A 161 9.87 5.41 0.35
CA ASP A 161 9.02 4.47 1.07
C ASP A 161 7.61 5.03 1.31
N VAL A 162 7.52 6.27 1.79
CA VAL A 162 6.24 6.89 2.17
C VAL A 162 5.58 7.57 0.98
N ALA A 163 6.27 8.50 0.30
CA ALA A 163 5.68 9.26 -0.79
C ALA A 163 5.80 8.58 -2.16
N GLY A 164 6.61 7.53 -2.30
CA GLY A 164 6.80 6.81 -3.56
C GLY A 164 7.62 7.57 -4.60
N ARG A 165 8.34 8.62 -4.22
CA ARG A 165 9.17 9.42 -5.13
C ARG A 165 10.37 9.98 -4.39
N ILE A 166 11.37 10.50 -5.11
CA ILE A 166 12.41 11.34 -4.52
C ILE A 166 11.83 12.70 -4.04
N PRO A 167 12.46 13.36 -3.04
CA PRO A 167 12.09 14.71 -2.64
C PRO A 167 12.36 15.70 -3.78
N THR A 168 11.54 16.76 -3.85
CA THR A 168 11.85 17.95 -4.64
C THR A 168 13.02 18.72 -4.02
N TYR A 169 13.62 19.64 -4.78
CA TYR A 169 14.72 20.47 -4.26
C TYR A 169 14.32 21.24 -2.98
N ASP A 170 13.16 21.89 -3.00
CA ASP A 170 12.70 22.72 -1.88
C ASP A 170 12.41 21.89 -0.63
N GLU A 171 11.86 20.68 -0.81
CA GLU A 171 11.65 19.71 0.27
C GLU A 171 12.99 19.25 0.88
N ALA A 172 13.97 18.93 0.03
CA ALA A 172 15.29 18.49 0.48
C ALA A 172 16.04 19.62 1.20
N GLU A 173 16.04 20.83 0.64
CA GLU A 173 16.69 22.00 1.24
C GLU A 173 16.05 22.34 2.60
N SER A 174 14.71 22.29 2.70
CA SER A 174 14.01 22.55 3.95
C SER A 174 14.39 21.56 5.05
N PHE A 175 14.54 20.27 4.75
CA PHE A 175 14.88 19.25 5.73
C PHE A 175 16.36 19.30 6.15
N LEU A 176 17.26 19.50 5.19
CA LEU A 176 18.70 19.52 5.44
C LEU A 176 19.14 20.76 6.22
N ASN A 177 18.45 21.89 6.05
CA ASN A 177 18.70 23.11 6.81
C ASN A 177 18.06 23.12 8.21
N ASP A 178 17.10 22.22 8.47
CA ASP A 178 16.49 22.08 9.79
C ASP A 178 17.49 21.45 10.80
N ARG A 179 17.61 22.11 11.95
CA ARG A 179 18.48 21.73 13.07
C ARG A 179 17.71 21.17 14.26
N ALA A 180 16.40 21.02 14.16
CA ALA A 180 15.58 20.43 15.21
C ALA A 180 16.00 18.97 15.47
N PRO A 181 16.15 18.55 16.74
CA PRO A 181 16.58 17.19 17.08
C PRO A 181 15.55 16.11 16.70
N ASN A 182 14.28 16.49 16.56
CA ASN A 182 13.16 15.61 16.18
C ASN A 182 12.75 15.74 14.71
N LYS A 183 13.56 16.40 13.85
CA LYS A 183 13.19 16.67 12.45
C LYS A 183 12.81 15.43 11.64
N ARG A 184 13.43 14.27 11.94
CA ARG A 184 13.11 12.98 11.28
C ARG A 184 11.68 12.53 11.58
N ALA A 185 11.29 12.55 12.87
CA ALA A 185 9.94 12.20 13.29
C ALA A 185 8.90 13.17 12.70
N VAL A 186 9.19 14.47 12.72
CA VAL A 186 8.31 15.51 12.13
C VAL A 186 8.15 15.29 10.61
N LEU A 187 9.22 14.91 9.91
CA LEU A 187 9.15 14.60 8.49
C LEU A 187 8.29 13.35 8.23
N VAL A 188 8.46 12.29 9.03
CA VAL A 188 7.65 11.07 8.93
C VAL A 188 6.17 11.41 9.06
N ASP A 189 5.78 12.18 10.08
CA ASP A 189 4.39 12.60 10.28
C ASP A 189 3.85 13.42 9.11
N LYS A 190 4.64 14.38 8.63
CA LYS A 190 4.27 15.20 7.47
C LYS A 190 4.04 14.36 6.22
N LEU A 191 4.87 13.34 5.97
CA LEU A 191 4.76 12.48 4.80
C LEU A 191 3.58 11.52 4.90
N LEU A 192 3.31 10.94 6.07
CA LEU A 192 2.17 10.05 6.29
C LEU A 192 0.82 10.75 6.09
N GLU A 193 0.74 12.04 6.41
CA GLU A 193 -0.45 12.86 6.16
C GLU A 193 -0.49 13.48 4.75
N SER A 194 0.50 13.22 3.91
CA SER A 194 0.56 13.79 2.57
C SER A 194 -0.22 12.97 1.53
N GLU A 195 -0.64 13.65 0.45
CA GLU A 195 -1.19 12.98 -0.73
C GLU A 195 -0.19 12.02 -1.40
N GLY A 196 1.11 12.25 -1.21
CA GLY A 196 2.16 11.34 -1.65
C GLY A 196 2.03 9.94 -1.03
N PHE A 197 1.68 9.86 0.26
CA PHE A 197 1.42 8.58 0.94
C PHE A 197 0.20 7.88 0.34
N VAL A 198 -0.88 8.61 0.12
CA VAL A 198 -2.10 8.08 -0.51
C VAL A 198 -1.81 7.49 -1.88
N MET A 199 -1.05 8.20 -2.72
CA MET A 199 -0.68 7.75 -4.06
C MET A 199 0.23 6.52 -4.04
N ARG A 200 1.22 6.49 -3.14
CA ARG A 200 2.15 5.36 -2.98
C ARG A 200 1.45 4.11 -2.47
N MET A 201 0.65 4.24 -1.43
CA MET A 201 -0.12 3.13 -0.85
C MET A 201 -1.23 2.68 -1.79
N TYR A 202 -1.84 3.58 -2.55
CA TYR A 202 -2.77 3.19 -3.61
C TYR A 202 -2.08 2.31 -4.63
N ASN A 203 -0.87 2.63 -5.09
CA ASN A 203 -0.15 1.77 -6.03
C ASN A 203 0.06 0.35 -5.46
N TYR A 204 0.42 0.25 -4.17
CA TYR A 204 0.52 -1.03 -3.46
C TYR A 204 -0.82 -1.79 -3.41
N TYR A 205 -1.88 -1.15 -2.88
CA TYR A 205 -3.20 -1.78 -2.79
C TYR A 205 -3.80 -2.09 -4.15
N SER A 206 -3.50 -1.30 -5.17
CA SER A 206 -4.02 -1.51 -6.50
C SER A 206 -3.47 -2.78 -7.16
N ASP A 207 -2.24 -3.18 -6.81
CA ASP A 207 -1.66 -4.45 -7.21
C ASP A 207 -2.26 -5.59 -6.38
N LEU A 208 -2.26 -5.44 -5.05
CA LEU A 208 -2.80 -6.44 -4.12
C LEU A 208 -4.27 -6.77 -4.38
N LEU A 209 -5.12 -5.75 -4.55
CA LEU A 209 -6.56 -5.87 -4.81
C LEU A 209 -6.90 -6.00 -6.31
N ARG A 210 -5.90 -6.09 -7.19
CA ARG A 210 -6.04 -6.23 -8.65
C ARG A 210 -6.94 -5.17 -9.30
N ILE A 211 -6.78 -3.91 -8.88
CA ILE A 211 -7.58 -2.77 -9.38
C ILE A 211 -7.14 -2.40 -10.80
N ARG A 212 -7.95 -2.81 -11.79
CA ARG A 212 -7.66 -2.61 -13.21
C ARG A 212 -8.83 -1.99 -13.97
N GLU A 213 -8.51 -1.03 -14.80
CA GLU A 213 -9.35 -0.53 -15.88
C GLU A 213 -9.32 -1.54 -17.04
N GLY A 214 -10.44 -1.63 -17.78
CA GLY A 214 -10.52 -2.57 -18.90
C GLY A 214 -11.03 -3.96 -18.53
N ILE A 215 -11.74 -4.09 -17.42
CA ILE A 215 -12.49 -5.32 -17.09
C ILE A 215 -13.59 -5.48 -18.15
N THR A 216 -13.40 -6.44 -19.06
CA THR A 216 -14.33 -6.71 -20.17
C THR A 216 -15.62 -7.31 -19.63
N MET A 217 -16.72 -6.61 -19.84
CA MET A 217 -18.07 -7.01 -19.40
C MET A 217 -18.73 -7.94 -20.42
N MET A 218 -18.24 -9.17 -20.61
CA MET A 218 -18.89 -10.25 -21.41
C MET A 218 -19.61 -9.73 -22.70
N GLY A 219 -18.95 -8.83 -23.46
CA GLY A 219 -19.49 -8.24 -24.70
C GLY A 219 -20.02 -6.80 -24.65
N ASN A 220 -20.06 -6.11 -23.50
CA ASN A 220 -20.61 -4.75 -23.36
C ASN A 220 -19.56 -3.69 -23.00
N GLY A 221 -18.35 -3.77 -23.56
CA GLY A 221 -17.27 -2.82 -23.26
C GLY A 221 -16.60 -3.05 -21.90
N ASN A 222 -15.95 -2.00 -21.38
CA ASN A 222 -15.10 -2.08 -20.18
C ASN A 222 -15.77 -1.41 -18.97
N LEU A 223 -15.63 -1.97 -17.77
CA LEU A 223 -16.01 -1.28 -16.55
C LEU A 223 -15.17 0.00 -16.37
N LYS A 224 -15.82 1.13 -16.07
CA LYS A 224 -15.14 2.29 -15.47
C LYS A 224 -15.03 2.04 -13.96
N VAL A 225 -13.81 1.83 -13.48
CA VAL A 225 -13.52 1.51 -12.07
C VAL A 225 -13.15 2.73 -11.24
N ASP A 226 -13.30 3.94 -11.80
CA ASP A 226 -12.94 5.21 -11.13
C ASP A 226 -13.53 5.36 -9.73
N PRO A 227 -14.83 5.05 -9.48
CA PRO A 227 -15.38 5.11 -8.12
C PRO A 227 -14.60 4.25 -7.13
N TYR A 228 -14.23 3.04 -7.54
CA TYR A 228 -13.50 2.10 -6.69
C TYR A 228 -12.07 2.59 -6.45
N MET A 229 -11.39 3.11 -7.48
CA MET A 229 -10.07 3.73 -7.34
C MET A 229 -10.09 4.92 -6.36
N GLU A 230 -11.09 5.80 -6.50
CA GLU A 230 -11.28 6.96 -5.62
C GLU A 230 -11.60 6.56 -4.18
N TRP A 231 -12.46 5.54 -3.98
CA TRP A 231 -12.78 5.02 -2.65
C TRP A 231 -11.58 4.40 -1.95
N VAL A 232 -10.71 3.66 -2.66
CA VAL A 232 -9.48 3.13 -2.07
C VAL A 232 -8.56 4.27 -1.64
N LYS A 233 -8.38 5.29 -2.49
CA LYS A 233 -7.58 6.48 -2.14
C LYS A 233 -8.16 7.22 -0.95
N GLN A 234 -9.49 7.36 -0.89
CA GLN A 234 -10.16 8.01 0.24
C GLN A 234 -9.99 7.23 1.54
N SER A 235 -10.12 5.90 1.49
CA SER A 235 -9.92 5.03 2.67
C SER A 235 -8.50 5.16 3.23
N ILE A 236 -7.49 5.26 2.37
CA ILE A 236 -6.09 5.49 2.79
C ILE A 236 -5.93 6.91 3.36
N ARG A 237 -6.53 7.92 2.72
CA ARG A 237 -6.44 9.33 3.13
C ARG A 237 -7.01 9.56 4.52
N GLU A 238 -8.17 8.96 4.79
CA GLU A 238 -8.86 9.01 6.08
C GLU A 238 -8.25 8.07 7.13
N ASP A 239 -7.28 7.25 6.74
CA ASP A 239 -6.70 6.19 7.58
C ASP A 239 -7.78 5.28 8.16
N LYS A 240 -8.71 4.85 7.29
CA LYS A 240 -9.75 3.89 7.66
C LYS A 240 -9.08 2.63 8.23
N PRO A 241 -9.51 2.14 9.41
CA PRO A 241 -9.03 0.89 9.97
C PRO A 241 -9.00 -0.22 8.92
N TYR A 242 -7.87 -0.92 8.81
CA TYR A 242 -7.69 -1.88 7.73
C TYR A 242 -8.71 -3.02 7.79
N ASP A 243 -9.08 -3.48 8.98
CA ASP A 243 -10.15 -4.44 9.22
C ASP A 243 -11.51 -3.95 8.71
N GLU A 244 -11.88 -2.69 8.99
CA GLU A 244 -13.11 -2.08 8.45
C GLU A 244 -13.08 -1.97 6.92
N MET A 245 -11.94 -1.55 6.34
CA MET A 245 -11.75 -1.49 4.90
C MET A 245 -11.95 -2.87 4.26
N VAL A 246 -11.39 -3.93 4.84
CA VAL A 246 -11.54 -5.31 4.36
C VAL A 246 -12.98 -5.79 4.52
N ARG A 247 -13.62 -5.49 5.65
CA ARG A 247 -15.02 -5.81 5.88
C ARG A 247 -15.91 -5.20 4.80
N GLU A 248 -15.76 -3.91 4.52
CA GLU A 248 -16.49 -3.22 3.46
C GLU A 248 -16.28 -3.88 2.08
N LEU A 249 -15.03 -4.22 1.72
CA LEU A 249 -14.72 -4.91 0.45
C LEU A 249 -15.45 -6.25 0.31
N LEU A 250 -15.59 -7.00 1.41
CA LEU A 250 -16.21 -8.33 1.41
C LEU A 250 -17.74 -8.27 1.52
N THR A 251 -18.30 -7.27 2.20
CA THR A 251 -19.76 -7.16 2.43
C THR A 251 -20.50 -6.29 1.42
N ALA A 252 -19.80 -5.48 0.62
CA ALA A 252 -20.43 -4.49 -0.28
C ALA A 252 -21.50 -5.10 -1.21
N LYS A 253 -22.58 -4.36 -1.48
CA LYS A 253 -23.74 -4.76 -2.30
C LYS A 253 -24.12 -3.67 -3.31
N GLY A 254 -24.84 -4.03 -4.36
CA GLY A 254 -25.32 -3.09 -5.37
C GLY A 254 -24.28 -2.72 -6.42
N LYS A 255 -24.35 -1.49 -6.93
CA LYS A 255 -23.59 -1.03 -8.10
C LYS A 255 -22.36 -0.21 -7.71
N ILE A 256 -21.33 -0.24 -8.56
CA ILE A 256 -20.01 0.39 -8.28
C ILE A 256 -20.06 1.91 -8.08
N TRP A 257 -21.05 2.62 -8.60
CA TRP A 257 -21.21 4.06 -8.35
C TRP A 257 -22.08 4.38 -7.13
N GLU A 258 -22.80 3.40 -6.59
CA GLU A 258 -23.60 3.53 -5.37
C GLU A 258 -22.74 3.17 -4.16
N GLU A 259 -22.11 1.99 -4.20
CA GLU A 259 -21.18 1.46 -3.20
C GLU A 259 -19.86 1.04 -3.88
N PRO A 260 -18.81 1.89 -3.88
CA PRO A 260 -17.60 1.63 -4.67
C PRO A 260 -16.80 0.38 -4.29
N ALA A 261 -16.88 -0.06 -3.04
CA ALA A 261 -16.17 -1.24 -2.53
C ALA A 261 -16.55 -2.54 -3.28
N VAL A 262 -17.74 -2.60 -3.92
CA VAL A 262 -18.15 -3.73 -4.77
C VAL A 262 -17.17 -4.01 -5.93
N GLY A 263 -16.33 -3.04 -6.29
CA GLY A 263 -15.29 -3.20 -7.31
C GLY A 263 -14.37 -4.40 -7.05
N TYR A 264 -14.15 -4.77 -5.78
CA TYR A 264 -13.40 -5.97 -5.40
C TYR A 264 -14.03 -7.25 -5.92
N LEU A 265 -15.32 -7.49 -5.61
CA LEU A 265 -16.04 -8.69 -6.01
C LEU A 265 -16.32 -8.70 -7.53
N VAL A 266 -16.62 -7.54 -8.11
CA VAL A 266 -16.86 -7.38 -9.55
C VAL A 266 -15.61 -7.67 -10.39
N SER A 267 -14.40 -7.52 -9.83
CA SER A 267 -13.16 -7.81 -10.56
C SER A 267 -13.02 -9.28 -10.97
N ASP A 268 -13.71 -10.19 -10.27
CA ASP A 268 -13.81 -11.62 -10.57
C ASP A 268 -15.22 -12.01 -11.03
N GLN A 269 -15.86 -11.17 -11.84
CA GLN A 269 -17.23 -11.40 -12.29
C GLN A 269 -17.45 -12.83 -12.81
N GLY A 270 -18.43 -13.54 -12.24
CA GLY A 270 -18.77 -14.92 -12.57
C GLY A 270 -17.80 -16.00 -12.04
N MET A 271 -16.73 -15.63 -11.33
CA MET A 271 -15.66 -16.51 -10.87
C MET A 271 -15.53 -16.51 -9.33
N ARG A 272 -16.63 -16.74 -8.61
CA ARG A 272 -16.68 -16.71 -7.13
C ARG A 272 -15.61 -17.57 -6.43
N MET A 273 -15.28 -18.74 -6.99
CA MET A 273 -14.26 -19.62 -6.42
C MET A 273 -12.86 -19.01 -6.53
N CYS A 274 -12.56 -18.35 -7.66
CA CYS A 274 -11.32 -17.61 -7.84
C CYS A 274 -11.28 -16.40 -6.90
N ASN A 275 -12.40 -15.70 -6.72
CA ASN A 275 -12.49 -14.59 -5.77
C ASN A 275 -12.20 -15.04 -4.33
N LEU A 276 -12.76 -16.18 -3.89
CA LEU A 276 -12.46 -16.78 -2.59
C LEU A 276 -10.97 -17.08 -2.46
N SER A 277 -10.39 -17.80 -3.41
CA SER A 277 -8.95 -18.09 -3.41
C SER A 277 -8.11 -16.82 -3.29
N ASN A 278 -8.43 -15.79 -4.07
CA ASN A 278 -7.73 -14.51 -4.01
C ASN A 278 -7.91 -13.81 -2.66
N THR A 279 -9.10 -13.88 -2.06
CA THR A 279 -9.39 -13.35 -0.73
C THR A 279 -8.48 -13.98 0.32
N PHE A 280 -8.29 -15.30 0.25
CA PHE A 280 -7.37 -16.04 1.11
C PHE A 280 -5.91 -15.62 0.94
N THR A 281 -5.45 -15.52 -0.31
CA THR A 281 -4.09 -15.08 -0.63
C THR A 281 -3.82 -13.65 -0.17
N ILE A 282 -4.78 -12.73 -0.40
CA ILE A 282 -4.65 -11.31 -0.10
C ILE A 282 -4.70 -11.05 1.41
N PHE A 283 -5.73 -11.54 2.10
CA PHE A 283 -6.02 -11.13 3.49
C PHE A 283 -5.55 -12.13 4.54
N MET A 284 -5.42 -13.41 4.21
CA MET A 284 -4.97 -14.44 5.16
C MET A 284 -3.58 -14.99 4.85
N GLY A 285 -2.96 -14.57 3.74
CA GLY A 285 -1.64 -15.05 3.35
C GLY A 285 -1.60 -16.56 3.15
N THR A 286 -2.67 -17.17 2.63
CA THR A 286 -2.73 -18.63 2.38
C THR A 286 -3.21 -18.92 0.98
N GLU A 287 -2.58 -19.88 0.31
CA GLU A 287 -3.07 -20.41 -0.96
C GLU A 287 -3.91 -21.67 -0.74
N ILE A 288 -5.23 -21.55 -0.85
CA ILE A 288 -6.16 -22.69 -0.76
C ILE A 288 -6.56 -23.25 -2.13
N THR A 289 -6.03 -22.68 -3.22
CA THR A 289 -6.50 -22.98 -4.59
C THR A 289 -6.29 -24.43 -5.01
N CYS A 290 -5.21 -25.10 -4.58
CA CYS A 290 -4.98 -26.51 -4.88
C CYS A 290 -6.10 -27.40 -4.31
N ALA A 291 -6.62 -27.03 -3.13
CA ALA A 291 -7.73 -27.70 -2.46
C ALA A 291 -9.05 -27.61 -3.24
N GLN A 292 -9.13 -26.83 -4.31
CA GLN A 292 -10.31 -26.84 -5.18
C GLN A 292 -10.50 -28.19 -5.90
N CYS A 293 -9.40 -28.86 -6.27
CA CYS A 293 -9.40 -30.04 -7.12
C CYS A 293 -9.00 -31.34 -6.38
N HIS A 294 -8.16 -31.24 -5.36
CA HIS A 294 -7.70 -32.37 -4.55
C HIS A 294 -7.20 -31.87 -3.19
N ASP A 295 -7.11 -32.73 -2.18
CA ASP A 295 -6.49 -32.40 -0.89
C ASP A 295 -5.09 -31.82 -1.07
N HIS A 296 -4.78 -30.76 -0.33
CA HIS A 296 -3.49 -30.08 -0.47
C HIS A 296 -2.34 -31.05 -0.13
N PRO A 297 -1.26 -31.10 -0.96
CA PRO A 297 -0.23 -32.13 -0.81
C PRO A 297 0.70 -31.91 0.39
N PHE A 298 0.78 -30.69 0.92
CA PHE A 298 1.74 -30.30 1.95
C PHE A 298 1.12 -29.62 3.19
N GLU A 299 -0.18 -29.34 3.16
CA GLU A 299 -0.87 -28.57 4.21
C GLU A 299 -2.14 -29.32 4.59
N GLU A 300 -2.62 -29.12 5.81
CA GLU A 300 -3.88 -29.69 6.32
C GLU A 300 -5.09 -28.91 5.79
N VAL A 301 -5.22 -28.83 4.46
CA VAL A 301 -6.35 -28.21 3.77
C VAL A 301 -6.94 -29.23 2.81
N TYR A 302 -8.10 -29.78 3.17
CA TYR A 302 -8.77 -30.81 2.39
C TYR A 302 -9.70 -30.21 1.33
N GLN A 303 -10.05 -31.00 0.31
CA GLN A 303 -10.94 -30.54 -0.76
C GLN A 303 -12.29 -30.09 -0.19
N MET A 304 -12.87 -30.85 0.74
CA MET A 304 -14.11 -30.49 1.42
C MET A 304 -14.03 -29.11 2.11
N ASP A 305 -12.89 -28.78 2.72
CA ASP A 305 -12.72 -27.50 3.43
C ASP A 305 -12.75 -26.31 2.47
N PHE A 306 -12.19 -26.45 1.26
CA PHE A 306 -12.34 -25.45 0.21
C PHE A 306 -13.82 -25.21 -0.11
N TYR A 307 -14.62 -26.26 -0.29
CA TYR A 307 -16.03 -26.12 -0.62
C TYR A 307 -16.87 -25.57 0.54
N LYS A 308 -16.51 -25.87 1.80
CA LYS A 308 -17.12 -25.23 2.99
C LYS A 308 -16.86 -23.72 2.99
N MET A 309 -15.61 -23.30 2.78
CA MET A 309 -15.27 -21.87 2.71
C MET A 309 -15.97 -21.19 1.52
N ALA A 310 -15.99 -21.85 0.35
CA ALA A 310 -16.66 -21.34 -0.84
C ALA A 310 -18.15 -21.13 -0.66
N SER A 311 -18.79 -21.95 0.19
CA SER A 311 -20.22 -21.86 0.45
C SER A 311 -20.63 -20.56 1.13
N PHE A 312 -19.72 -19.86 1.84
CA PHE A 312 -19.99 -18.51 2.35
C PHE A 312 -20.28 -17.49 1.24
N MET A 313 -19.65 -17.64 0.08
CA MET A 313 -19.89 -16.82 -1.11
C MET A 313 -20.94 -17.44 -2.05
N GLY A 314 -21.63 -18.49 -1.58
CA GLY A 314 -22.53 -19.29 -2.41
C GLY A 314 -23.65 -18.45 -3.01
N GLU A 315 -24.26 -17.58 -2.22
CA GLU A 315 -25.41 -16.77 -2.63
C GLU A 315 -25.04 -15.54 -3.46
N THR A 316 -23.75 -15.17 -3.48
CA THR A 316 -23.26 -13.93 -4.06
C THR A 316 -23.11 -14.03 -5.58
N GLU A 317 -23.83 -13.16 -6.29
CA GLU A 317 -23.79 -13.02 -7.74
C GLU A 317 -23.26 -11.62 -8.10
N THR A 318 -22.44 -11.55 -9.15
CA THR A 318 -21.79 -10.31 -9.65
C THR A 318 -22.44 -9.79 -10.95
N SER A 319 -23.63 -10.29 -11.25
CA SER A 319 -24.47 -9.85 -12.37
C SER A 319 -25.93 -9.99 -11.99
N ALA A 320 -26.73 -8.99 -12.34
CA ALA A 320 -28.19 -9.09 -12.28
C ALA A 320 -28.69 -10.23 -13.19
N ARG A 321 -29.73 -10.97 -12.76
CA ARG A 321 -30.44 -11.99 -13.56
C ARG A 321 -31.95 -11.74 -13.56
N GLY A 322 -32.64 -12.11 -14.64
CA GLY A 322 -34.11 -12.16 -14.67
C GLY A 322 -34.82 -10.83 -14.39
N GLY A 323 -35.79 -10.84 -13.48
CA GLY A 323 -36.64 -9.69 -13.12
C GLY A 323 -35.92 -8.54 -12.41
N ASP A 324 -34.71 -8.77 -11.89
CA ASP A 324 -33.84 -7.72 -11.32
C ASP A 324 -33.21 -6.82 -12.40
N MET A 325 -33.46 -7.14 -13.68
CA MET A 325 -33.16 -6.27 -14.83
C MET A 325 -34.30 -5.26 -15.10
N MET A 326 -35.37 -5.24 -14.30
CA MET A 326 -36.45 -4.26 -14.42
C MET A 326 -36.03 -2.91 -13.82
N MET A 327 -36.10 -1.86 -14.63
CA MET A 327 -35.70 -0.51 -14.24
C MET A 327 -36.77 0.19 -13.41
N SER A 328 -36.38 1.29 -12.75
CA SER A 328 -37.34 2.30 -12.31
C SER A 328 -38.14 2.78 -13.55
N GLY A 329 -39.42 2.40 -13.63
CA GLY A 329 -40.27 2.64 -14.80
C GLY A 329 -40.62 1.41 -15.66
N GLY A 330 -40.07 0.22 -15.40
CA GLY A 330 -40.58 -1.06 -15.93
C GLY A 330 -40.27 -1.40 -17.40
N SER A 331 -39.38 -0.66 -18.09
CA SER A 331 -38.99 -0.93 -19.47
C SER A 331 -37.77 -1.86 -19.58
N ASP A 332 -37.77 -2.76 -20.59
CA ASP A 332 -36.61 -3.60 -20.96
C ASP A 332 -35.44 -2.73 -21.44
N TYR A 333 -34.30 -2.90 -20.78
CA TYR A 333 -33.04 -2.26 -21.12
C TYR A 333 -32.72 -2.32 -22.63
N ARG A 334 -32.92 -3.46 -23.30
CA ARG A 334 -32.57 -3.61 -24.73
C ARG A 334 -33.43 -2.74 -25.64
N ALA A 335 -34.73 -2.64 -25.34
CA ALA A 335 -35.65 -1.83 -26.13
C ALA A 335 -35.29 -0.34 -26.09
N GLU A 336 -34.76 0.11 -24.96
CA GLU A 336 -34.36 1.50 -24.75
C GLU A 336 -33.10 1.88 -25.53
N VAL A 337 -32.13 0.96 -25.60
CA VAL A 337 -30.94 1.12 -26.44
C VAL A 337 -31.31 1.18 -27.91
N ASP A 338 -32.17 0.28 -28.36
CA ASP A 338 -32.62 0.23 -29.75
C ASP A 338 -33.37 1.52 -30.12
N ARG A 339 -34.18 2.05 -29.20
CA ARG A 339 -34.82 3.36 -29.35
C ARG A 339 -33.79 4.48 -29.48
N MET A 340 -32.83 4.59 -28.57
CA MET A 340 -31.81 5.66 -28.59
C MET A 340 -30.92 5.56 -29.84
N ASN A 341 -30.50 4.36 -30.23
CA ASN A 341 -29.73 4.13 -31.46
C ASN A 341 -30.52 4.52 -32.70
N LYS A 342 -31.83 4.23 -32.74
CA LYS A 342 -32.72 4.67 -33.82
C LYS A 342 -32.81 6.19 -33.88
N VAL A 343 -33.00 6.87 -32.74
CA VAL A 343 -33.01 8.35 -32.68
C VAL A 343 -31.71 8.95 -33.22
N LEU A 344 -30.55 8.41 -32.83
CA LEU A 344 -29.25 8.85 -33.34
C LEU A 344 -29.08 8.59 -34.84
N LYS A 345 -29.56 7.45 -35.33
CA LYS A 345 -29.50 7.07 -36.76
C LYS A 345 -30.39 7.98 -37.61
N ASP A 346 -31.62 8.19 -37.18
CA ASP A 346 -32.61 9.03 -37.88
C ASP A 346 -32.15 10.50 -37.92
N ALA A 347 -31.44 10.97 -36.88
CA ALA A 347 -30.82 12.29 -36.83
C ALA A 347 -29.48 12.40 -37.59
N GLY A 348 -29.02 11.33 -38.26
CA GLY A 348 -27.75 11.32 -39.00
C GLY A 348 -26.52 11.48 -38.12
N LYS A 349 -26.60 11.16 -36.82
CA LYS A 349 -25.51 11.29 -35.84
C LYS A 349 -24.64 10.04 -35.70
N LEU A 350 -25.04 8.93 -36.34
CA LEU A 350 -24.22 7.72 -36.48
C LEU A 350 -23.52 7.69 -37.85
N ARG A 351 -22.37 7.00 -37.91
CA ARG A 351 -21.67 6.77 -39.20
C ARG A 351 -22.56 5.92 -40.12
N PRO A 352 -22.43 6.03 -41.47
CA PRO A 352 -23.32 5.35 -42.42
C PRO A 352 -23.45 3.83 -42.22
N ASN A 353 -22.38 3.16 -41.76
CA ASN A 353 -22.34 1.71 -41.52
C ASN A 353 -22.51 1.33 -40.04
N GLN A 354 -22.85 2.28 -39.18
CA GLN A 354 -22.94 2.09 -37.74
C GLN A 354 -24.41 2.09 -37.30
N ASN A 355 -24.87 0.97 -36.74
CA ASN A 355 -26.24 0.83 -36.25
C ASN A 355 -26.36 1.03 -34.74
N THR A 356 -25.24 1.01 -34.02
CA THR A 356 -25.21 1.08 -32.54
C THR A 356 -24.11 2.03 -32.06
N ASP A 357 -24.41 2.76 -31.00
CA ASP A 357 -23.43 3.57 -30.29
C ASP A 357 -22.74 2.75 -29.18
N GLN A 358 -21.40 2.74 -29.19
CA GLN A 358 -20.62 1.95 -28.23
C GLN A 358 -20.72 2.49 -26.79
N ASN A 359 -20.84 3.81 -26.61
CA ASN A 359 -20.92 4.39 -25.26
C ASN A 359 -22.26 4.04 -24.62
N LEU A 360 -23.36 4.07 -25.39
CA LEU A 360 -24.65 3.57 -24.91
C LEU A 360 -24.55 2.08 -24.54
N GLY A 361 -24.00 1.23 -25.41
CA GLY A 361 -23.81 -0.19 -25.07
C GLY A 361 -23.02 -0.41 -23.77
N GLN A 362 -21.94 0.34 -23.58
CA GLN A 362 -21.12 0.29 -22.37
C GLN A 362 -21.85 0.79 -21.12
N TRP A 363 -22.52 1.94 -21.22
CA TRP A 363 -23.21 2.59 -20.10
C TRP A 363 -24.16 1.63 -19.41
N ILE A 364 -24.93 0.87 -20.17
CA ILE A 364 -25.89 -0.01 -19.54
C ILE A 364 -25.41 -1.47 -19.43
N GLY A 365 -24.41 -1.88 -20.20
CA GLY A 365 -23.58 -3.01 -19.82
C GLY A 365 -23.14 -2.92 -18.35
N THR A 366 -22.77 -1.72 -17.92
CA THR A 366 -22.32 -1.42 -16.56
C THR A 366 -23.44 -1.56 -15.52
N HIS A 367 -24.70 -1.22 -15.84
CA HIS A 367 -25.86 -1.40 -14.94
C HIS A 367 -26.24 -2.84 -14.65
N ARG A 368 -25.84 -3.78 -15.53
CA ARG A 368 -26.06 -5.20 -15.28
C ARG A 368 -25.07 -5.76 -14.27
N THR A 369 -23.96 -5.06 -14.06
CA THR A 369 -22.91 -5.46 -13.13
C THR A 369 -23.19 -4.86 -11.77
N GLN A 370 -23.57 -5.74 -10.85
CA GLN A 370 -23.86 -5.42 -9.46
C GLN A 370 -23.58 -6.64 -8.61
N VAL A 371 -23.31 -6.43 -7.33
CA VAL A 371 -23.23 -7.49 -6.33
C VAL A 371 -24.60 -7.65 -5.68
N VAL A 372 -25.18 -8.84 -5.79
CA VAL A 372 -26.45 -9.18 -5.13
C VAL A 372 -26.35 -10.55 -4.49
N ASP A 373 -26.98 -10.72 -3.33
CA ASP A 373 -27.11 -12.02 -2.69
C ASP A 373 -28.47 -12.61 -3.07
N SER A 374 -28.43 -13.69 -3.84
CA SER A 374 -29.61 -14.28 -4.49
C SER A 374 -30.49 -15.13 -3.55
N GLY A 375 -30.00 -15.44 -2.34
CA GLY A 375 -30.66 -16.34 -1.38
C GLY A 375 -30.78 -17.80 -1.83
N SER A 376 -30.32 -18.15 -3.03
CA SER A 376 -30.40 -19.52 -3.55
C SER A 376 -29.24 -19.84 -4.49
N ASN A 377 -28.12 -20.31 -3.96
CA ASN A 377 -27.08 -20.96 -4.76
C ASN A 377 -26.13 -21.73 -3.84
N ALA A 378 -26.52 -22.95 -3.46
CA ALA A 378 -25.65 -23.83 -2.70
C ALA A 378 -24.49 -24.30 -3.59
N VAL A 379 -23.27 -23.96 -3.20
CA VAL A 379 -22.04 -24.53 -3.76
C VAL A 379 -22.12 -26.05 -3.65
N LYS A 380 -21.76 -26.75 -4.73
CA LYS A 380 -21.80 -28.21 -4.82
C LYS A 380 -20.42 -28.78 -5.03
N LEU A 381 -20.22 -29.99 -4.54
CA LEU A 381 -19.02 -30.78 -4.85
C LEU A 381 -18.94 -31.09 -6.35
N PRO A 382 -17.73 -31.29 -6.90
CA PRO A 382 -17.54 -31.72 -8.27
C PRO A 382 -18.27 -33.03 -8.58
N HIS A 383 -18.62 -33.23 -9.85
CA HIS A 383 -19.18 -34.49 -10.34
C HIS A 383 -18.23 -35.69 -10.18
N ASP A 384 -16.94 -35.43 -10.04
CA ASP A 384 -15.84 -36.39 -9.94
C ASP A 384 -15.17 -36.36 -8.56
N TYR A 385 -15.87 -35.88 -7.53
CA TYR A 385 -15.41 -35.90 -6.14
C TYR A 385 -15.05 -37.33 -5.70
N LYS A 386 -13.87 -37.51 -5.08
CA LYS A 386 -13.25 -38.84 -4.86
C LYS A 386 -13.16 -39.25 -3.40
N TYR A 387 -13.50 -38.37 -2.47
CA TYR A 387 -13.34 -38.57 -1.03
C TYR A 387 -14.63 -39.10 -0.41
N ASP A 388 -14.52 -39.81 0.71
CA ASP A 388 -15.63 -40.51 1.39
C ASP A 388 -16.46 -39.60 2.33
N ASP A 389 -16.05 -38.35 2.50
CA ASP A 389 -16.70 -37.34 3.33
C ASP A 389 -17.82 -36.57 2.61
N GLY A 390 -18.09 -36.87 1.33
CA GLY A 390 -19.16 -36.24 0.56
C GLY A 390 -19.50 -36.97 -0.73
N GLU A 391 -20.78 -36.94 -1.12
CA GLU A 391 -21.23 -37.49 -2.40
C GLU A 391 -21.01 -36.47 -3.53
N PRO A 392 -20.63 -36.90 -4.75
CA PRO A 392 -20.53 -36.01 -5.90
C PRO A 392 -21.81 -35.20 -6.13
N LEU A 393 -21.67 -33.92 -6.48
CA LEU A 393 -22.77 -32.94 -6.66
C LEU A 393 -23.60 -32.63 -5.40
N ALA A 394 -23.22 -33.15 -4.22
CA ALA A 394 -23.89 -32.79 -2.98
C ALA A 394 -23.69 -31.29 -2.67
N PRO A 395 -24.73 -30.59 -2.18
CA PRO A 395 -24.59 -29.23 -1.69
C PRO A 395 -23.74 -29.20 -0.41
N VAL A 396 -22.87 -28.22 -0.30
CA VAL A 396 -22.00 -28.00 0.87
C VAL A 396 -22.54 -26.82 1.68
N LYS A 397 -22.49 -26.95 3.01
CA LYS A 397 -22.87 -25.86 3.92
C LYS A 397 -21.65 -25.00 4.26
N PRO A 398 -21.83 -23.68 4.46
CA PRO A 398 -20.74 -22.82 4.91
C PRO A 398 -20.23 -23.24 6.28
N ASP A 399 -18.91 -23.36 6.41
CA ASP A 399 -18.24 -23.68 7.65
C ASP A 399 -16.76 -23.26 7.59
N THR A 400 -16.17 -22.89 8.72
CA THR A 400 -14.77 -22.45 8.81
C THR A 400 -13.87 -23.67 9.05
N TYR A 401 -12.73 -23.77 8.36
CA TYR A 401 -11.82 -24.93 8.55
C TYR A 401 -10.76 -24.70 9.63
N PHE A 402 -10.57 -23.46 10.07
CA PHE A 402 -9.72 -23.10 11.21
C PHE A 402 -10.30 -21.92 11.99
N GLY A 403 -9.77 -21.71 13.20
CA GLY A 403 -10.24 -20.66 14.10
C GLY A 403 -11.68 -20.90 14.56
N ASP A 404 -12.39 -19.82 14.84
CA ASP A 404 -13.74 -19.87 15.38
C ASP A 404 -14.77 -20.32 14.34
N LYS A 405 -15.78 -21.07 14.82
CA LYS A 405 -16.97 -21.46 14.06
C LYS A 405 -17.98 -20.33 14.07
N MET A 406 -18.53 -20.00 12.89
CA MET A 406 -19.49 -18.92 12.76
C MET A 406 -20.92 -19.40 12.96
N ASP A 407 -21.68 -18.70 13.82
CA ASP A 407 -23.12 -18.89 13.96
C ASP A 407 -23.86 -18.08 12.89
N LEU A 408 -24.19 -18.74 11.78
CA LEU A 408 -24.87 -18.13 10.63
C LEU A 408 -26.24 -17.54 10.97
N SER A 409 -26.88 -17.94 12.07
CA SER A 409 -28.20 -17.42 12.46
C SER A 409 -28.19 -15.95 12.88
N LYS A 410 -27.00 -15.38 13.13
CA LYS A 410 -26.79 -13.99 13.52
C LYS A 410 -26.61 -13.03 12.34
N TYR A 411 -26.55 -13.53 11.11
CA TYR A 411 -26.20 -12.75 9.92
C TYR A 411 -27.31 -12.80 8.89
N GLU A 412 -27.45 -11.73 8.10
CA GLU A 412 -28.42 -11.72 7.00
C GLU A 412 -27.97 -12.61 5.85
N THR A 413 -26.65 -12.66 5.61
CA THR A 413 -26.04 -13.47 4.56
C THR A 413 -24.83 -14.24 5.07
N PRO A 414 -24.52 -15.42 4.52
CA PRO A 414 -23.29 -16.13 4.85
C PRO A 414 -22.03 -15.29 4.56
N ARG A 415 -22.06 -14.44 3.52
CA ARG A 415 -20.94 -13.56 3.17
C ARG A 415 -20.58 -12.56 4.27
N GLU A 416 -21.57 -12.01 4.97
CA GLU A 416 -21.32 -11.15 6.14
C GLU A 416 -20.66 -11.91 7.27
N ALA A 417 -21.11 -13.14 7.56
CA ALA A 417 -20.47 -14.01 8.54
C ALA A 417 -19.00 -14.31 8.17
N PHE A 418 -18.72 -14.51 6.88
CA PHE A 418 -17.35 -14.71 6.40
C PHE A 418 -16.50 -13.45 6.54
N ALA A 419 -17.02 -12.28 6.19
CA ALA A 419 -16.29 -11.03 6.35
C ALA A 419 -15.90 -10.81 7.83
N ASP A 420 -16.83 -11.01 8.76
CA ASP A 420 -16.58 -10.87 10.20
C ASP A 420 -15.59 -11.91 10.73
N TRP A 421 -15.61 -13.13 10.18
CA TRP A 421 -14.62 -14.15 10.49
C TRP A 421 -13.22 -13.79 9.97
N VAL A 422 -13.11 -13.25 8.74
CA VAL A 422 -11.81 -12.84 8.16
C VAL A 422 -11.18 -11.76 9.02
N VAL A 423 -11.92 -10.72 9.37
CA VAL A 423 -11.37 -9.54 10.06
C VAL A 423 -11.36 -9.67 11.59
N SER A 424 -11.86 -10.79 12.13
CA SER A 424 -11.88 -11.03 13.57
C SER A 424 -10.48 -10.91 14.18
N PRO A 425 -10.30 -10.19 15.30
CA PRO A 425 -9.03 -10.17 16.03
C PRO A 425 -8.58 -11.55 16.54
N GLY A 426 -9.53 -12.51 16.65
CA GLY A 426 -9.25 -13.90 16.97
C GLY A 426 -8.85 -14.76 15.76
N ASN A 427 -8.90 -14.21 14.54
CA ASN A 427 -8.43 -14.91 13.35
C ASN A 427 -6.90 -15.02 13.40
N PRO A 428 -6.33 -16.23 13.40
CA PRO A 428 -4.88 -16.44 13.58
C PRO A 428 -4.04 -16.00 12.38
N ARG A 429 -4.65 -15.58 11.26
CA ARG A 429 -3.92 -15.26 10.03
C ARG A 429 -4.06 -13.83 9.57
N PHE A 430 -5.23 -13.23 9.75
CA PHE A 430 -5.52 -11.90 9.22
C PHE A 430 -4.49 -10.86 9.69
N THR A 431 -4.40 -10.65 11.00
CA THR A 431 -3.49 -9.65 11.58
C THR A 431 -2.03 -9.95 11.26
N ILE A 432 -1.63 -11.23 11.34
CA ILE A 432 -0.25 -11.67 11.04
C ILE A 432 0.13 -11.35 9.60
N ASN A 433 -0.74 -11.69 8.64
CA ASN A 433 -0.51 -11.40 7.23
C ASN A 433 -0.37 -9.90 6.98
N VAL A 434 -1.22 -9.07 7.61
CA VAL A 434 -1.16 -7.61 7.51
C VAL A 434 0.18 -7.07 8.02
N VAL A 435 0.57 -7.40 9.24
CA VAL A 435 1.82 -6.89 9.84
C VAL A 435 3.05 -7.38 9.09
N ASN A 436 3.02 -8.62 8.60
CA ASN A 436 4.10 -9.23 7.82
C ASN A 436 4.29 -8.51 6.47
N ARG A 437 3.20 -8.17 5.78
CA ARG A 437 3.20 -7.40 4.53
C ARG A 437 3.69 -5.97 4.75
N PHE A 438 3.21 -5.28 5.78
CA PHE A 438 3.64 -3.92 6.07
C PHE A 438 5.10 -3.84 6.53
N TRP A 439 5.57 -4.85 7.29
CA TRP A 439 6.99 -5.00 7.58
C TRP A 439 7.82 -5.15 6.31
N LYS A 440 7.38 -5.99 5.36
CA LYS A 440 8.04 -6.14 4.05
C LYS A 440 8.09 -4.84 3.26
N ILE A 441 7.04 -4.01 3.31
CA ILE A 441 7.05 -2.69 2.66
C ILE A 441 8.18 -1.82 3.22
N ALA A 442 8.35 -1.77 4.55
CA ALA A 442 9.36 -0.91 5.19
C ALA A 442 10.79 -1.49 5.10
N PHE A 443 10.97 -2.79 5.34
CA PHE A 443 12.29 -3.42 5.46
C PHE A 443 12.75 -4.15 4.19
N GLY A 444 11.84 -4.45 3.26
CA GLY A 444 12.10 -5.15 2.00
C GLY A 444 12.07 -6.67 2.05
N LEU A 445 12.08 -7.25 3.25
CA LEU A 445 11.90 -8.67 3.50
C LEU A 445 10.87 -8.84 4.61
N ALA A 446 9.96 -9.79 4.47
CA ALA A 446 8.96 -10.09 5.49
C ALA A 446 9.56 -10.88 6.66
N GLN A 447 8.83 -10.97 7.78
CA GLN A 447 9.17 -11.91 8.86
C GLN A 447 8.95 -13.36 8.40
N ILE A 448 7.90 -13.62 7.62
CA ILE A 448 7.62 -14.93 7.01
C ILE A 448 7.56 -14.74 5.48
N GLU A 449 8.39 -15.47 4.74
CA GLU A 449 8.37 -15.48 3.28
C GLU A 449 8.00 -16.88 2.76
N PRO A 450 7.21 -16.98 1.67
CA PRO A 450 6.55 -15.87 0.98
C PRO A 450 5.30 -15.37 1.71
N VAL A 451 4.98 -14.07 1.57
CA VAL A 451 3.82 -13.41 2.24
C VAL A 451 2.44 -13.97 1.87
N TYR A 452 2.35 -14.73 0.78
CA TYR A 452 1.11 -15.33 0.29
C TYR A 452 0.93 -16.81 0.69
N ASN A 453 1.94 -17.41 1.34
CA ASN A 453 1.88 -18.79 1.81
C ASN A 453 2.49 -18.90 3.22
N ILE A 454 1.83 -18.25 4.18
CA ILE A 454 2.09 -18.34 5.61
C ILE A 454 1.59 -19.70 6.09
N PRO A 455 2.47 -20.59 6.60
CA PRO A 455 2.08 -21.94 6.99
C PRO A 455 1.18 -21.96 8.23
N GLY A 456 0.51 -23.08 8.45
CA GLY A 456 -0.42 -23.25 9.58
C GLY A 456 0.22 -23.17 10.97
N HIS A 457 1.54 -23.40 11.07
CA HIS A 457 2.30 -23.31 12.32
C HIS A 457 3.38 -22.21 12.22
N LEU A 458 3.35 -21.25 13.14
CA LEU A 458 4.20 -20.05 13.07
C LEU A 458 5.58 -20.24 13.73
N ASP A 459 5.71 -21.23 14.62
CA ASP A 459 6.93 -21.49 15.38
C ASP A 459 8.06 -21.99 14.46
N GLY A 460 9.17 -21.25 14.44
CA GLY A 460 10.40 -21.61 13.72
C GLY A 460 10.45 -21.20 12.24
N GLN A 461 9.46 -20.46 11.74
CA GLN A 461 9.43 -19.99 10.34
C GLN A 461 9.53 -18.48 10.19
N ALA A 462 9.15 -17.73 11.24
CA ALA A 462 9.36 -16.30 11.28
C ALA A 462 10.85 -15.98 11.52
N GLN A 463 11.38 -14.96 10.85
CA GLN A 463 12.71 -14.42 11.13
C GLN A 463 12.85 -14.02 12.60
N ASN A 464 11.81 -13.45 13.20
CA ASN A 464 11.76 -13.16 14.64
C ASN A 464 10.32 -13.32 15.13
N TYR A 465 10.03 -14.46 15.76
CA TYR A 465 8.69 -14.79 16.21
C TYR A 465 8.21 -13.84 17.33
N GLU A 466 9.08 -13.52 18.29
CA GLU A 466 8.74 -12.61 19.38
C GLU A 466 8.39 -11.20 18.85
N LEU A 467 9.12 -10.75 17.84
CA LEU A 467 8.81 -9.50 17.12
C LEU A 467 7.49 -9.61 16.34
N LEU A 468 7.26 -10.69 15.61
CA LEU A 468 6.02 -10.86 14.83
C LEU A 468 4.79 -10.82 15.74
N SER A 469 4.82 -11.53 16.87
CA SER A 469 3.75 -11.52 17.87
C SER A 469 3.57 -10.14 18.51
N PHE A 470 4.65 -9.39 18.74
CA PHE A 470 4.56 -8.00 19.20
C PHE A 470 3.89 -7.10 18.16
N LEU A 471 4.27 -7.21 16.88
CA LEU A 471 3.68 -6.43 15.79
C LEU A 471 2.20 -6.73 15.62
N GLU A 472 1.80 -8.00 15.76
CA GLU A 472 0.40 -8.43 15.72
C GLU A 472 -0.44 -7.73 16.79
N GLU A 473 -0.01 -7.78 18.05
CA GLU A 473 -0.71 -7.11 19.15
C GLU A 473 -0.68 -5.58 18.99
N MET A 474 0.44 -5.01 18.55
CA MET A 474 0.54 -3.59 18.25
C MET A 474 -0.48 -3.15 17.21
N MET A 475 -0.70 -3.93 16.14
CA MET A 475 -1.71 -3.61 15.12
C MET A 475 -3.13 -3.64 15.69
N LYS A 476 -3.44 -4.60 16.56
CA LYS A 476 -4.74 -4.67 17.26
C LYS A 476 -4.92 -3.52 18.25
N ASP A 477 -3.85 -3.02 18.85
CA ASP A 477 -3.87 -1.91 19.81
C ASP A 477 -3.95 -0.54 19.13
N LEU A 478 -3.46 -0.43 17.90
CA LEU A 478 -3.60 0.73 17.03
C LEU A 478 -4.93 0.73 16.24
N ASP A 479 -5.88 -0.14 16.62
CA ASP A 479 -7.18 -0.30 15.95
C ASP A 479 -7.04 -0.41 14.42
N TYR A 480 -6.05 -1.18 13.96
CA TYR A 480 -5.73 -1.40 12.54
C TYR A 480 -5.42 -0.13 11.73
N SER A 481 -5.00 0.97 12.37
CA SER A 481 -4.48 2.16 11.69
C SER A 481 -3.19 1.86 10.93
N VAL A 482 -3.21 2.15 9.62
CA VAL A 482 -2.06 1.91 8.73
C VAL A 482 -1.03 3.02 8.91
N LYS A 483 -1.46 4.28 9.02
CA LYS A 483 -0.54 5.41 9.24
C LYS A 483 0.18 5.30 10.58
N ASP A 484 -0.53 4.96 11.66
CA ASP A 484 0.08 4.85 12.98
C ASP A 484 1.08 3.69 13.04
N TYR A 485 0.75 2.56 12.42
CA TYR A 485 1.67 1.43 12.32
C TYR A 485 2.96 1.81 11.59
N PHE A 486 2.87 2.49 10.44
CA PHE A 486 4.04 2.97 9.71
C PHE A 486 4.80 4.08 10.46
N ARG A 487 4.10 4.95 11.20
CA ARG A 487 4.71 5.96 12.06
C ARG A 487 5.64 5.32 13.09
N VAL A 488 5.21 4.22 13.71
CA VAL A 488 6.07 3.46 14.63
C VAL A 488 7.26 2.88 13.88
N LEU A 489 7.05 2.13 12.80
CA LEU A 489 8.12 1.44 12.07
C LEU A 489 9.22 2.40 11.60
N TYR A 490 8.86 3.55 11.02
CA TYR A 490 9.83 4.51 10.48
C TYR A 490 10.58 5.30 11.55
N ASN A 491 10.09 5.31 12.79
CA ASN A 491 10.80 5.89 13.93
C ASN A 491 11.72 4.89 14.67
N THR A 492 11.75 3.62 14.27
CA THR A 492 12.71 2.63 14.81
C THR A 492 14.14 2.95 14.40
N GLN A 493 15.10 2.66 15.29
CA GLN A 493 16.52 2.66 14.92
C GLN A 493 16.81 1.60 13.87
N ALA A 494 16.18 0.42 13.95
CA ALA A 494 16.31 -0.64 12.97
C ALA A 494 16.01 -0.14 11.55
N TYR A 495 14.92 0.61 11.35
CA TYR A 495 14.62 1.22 10.05
C TYR A 495 15.58 2.36 9.70
N GLN A 496 16.09 3.13 10.66
CA GLN A 496 16.99 4.25 10.40
C GLN A 496 18.48 3.88 10.24
N ARG A 497 18.82 2.58 10.30
CA ARG A 497 20.17 2.07 9.99
C ARG A 497 20.41 1.95 8.49
N GLU A 498 21.67 1.98 8.08
CA GLU A 498 22.07 1.78 6.69
C GLU A 498 21.54 0.44 6.16
N ALA A 499 21.21 0.44 4.87
CA ALA A 499 20.70 -0.75 4.22
C ALA A 499 21.78 -1.84 4.20
N GLU A 500 21.37 -3.09 4.43
CA GLU A 500 22.27 -4.22 4.42
C GLU A 500 22.87 -4.42 3.02
N THR A 501 24.20 -4.53 2.98
CA THR A 501 24.96 -4.72 1.74
C THR A 501 25.07 -6.20 1.37
N LEU A 502 24.95 -7.09 2.35
CA LEU A 502 24.94 -8.54 2.17
C LEU A 502 23.51 -9.04 1.92
N THR A 503 23.26 -9.63 0.76
CA THR A 503 21.97 -10.29 0.54
C THR A 503 21.86 -11.55 1.41
N PRO A 504 20.79 -11.72 2.21
CA PRO A 504 20.57 -12.96 2.96
C PRO A 504 20.41 -14.13 1.99
N SER A 505 20.96 -15.29 2.35
CA SER A 505 20.78 -16.50 1.54
C SER A 505 19.36 -17.04 1.68
N LEU A 506 18.88 -17.79 0.68
CA LEU A 506 17.58 -18.48 0.77
C LEU A 506 17.50 -19.36 2.01
N THR A 507 18.59 -20.05 2.35
CA THR A 507 18.66 -20.90 3.55
C THR A 507 18.48 -20.10 4.84
N GLN A 508 18.99 -18.87 4.93
CA GLN A 508 18.75 -18.02 6.11
C GLN A 508 17.29 -17.58 6.17
N VAL A 509 16.70 -17.22 5.04
CA VAL A 509 15.29 -16.83 4.95
C VAL A 509 14.39 -18.01 5.35
N ASP A 510 14.59 -19.18 4.75
CA ASP A 510 13.80 -20.39 5.02
C ASP A 510 13.93 -20.89 6.47
N LYS A 511 15.09 -20.67 7.11
CA LYS A 511 15.33 -21.03 8.51
C LYS A 511 14.95 -19.95 9.52
N GLY A 512 14.54 -18.78 9.07
CA GLY A 512 14.21 -17.68 9.98
C GLY A 512 15.41 -17.08 10.72
N THR A 513 16.61 -17.03 10.13
CA THR A 513 17.85 -16.60 10.82
C THR A 513 18.36 -15.22 10.40
N TYR A 514 17.59 -14.44 9.63
CA TYR A 514 17.94 -13.07 9.26
C TYR A 514 17.16 -12.05 10.10
N HIS A 515 17.83 -11.39 11.05
CA HIS A 515 17.18 -10.54 12.06
C HIS A 515 17.34 -9.03 11.84
N PHE A 516 17.38 -8.58 10.58
CA PHE A 516 17.27 -7.16 10.20
C PHE A 516 18.28 -6.20 10.90
N PRO A 517 19.61 -6.36 10.69
CA PRO A 517 20.61 -5.39 11.15
C PRO A 517 20.37 -3.97 10.60
N GLY A 518 19.65 -3.88 9.49
CA GLY A 518 19.02 -2.72 8.88
C GLY A 518 18.04 -3.20 7.79
N PRO A 519 17.35 -2.30 7.06
CA PRO A 519 16.54 -2.69 5.91
C PRO A 519 17.39 -3.32 4.81
N ILE A 520 16.82 -4.15 3.94
CA ILE A 520 17.57 -4.65 2.78
C ILE A 520 17.68 -3.56 1.71
N LEU A 521 18.77 -3.57 0.95
CA LEU A 521 18.93 -2.70 -0.22
C LEU A 521 17.88 -3.08 -1.28
N ARG A 522 16.96 -2.15 -1.58
CA ARG A 522 15.84 -2.38 -2.51
C ARG A 522 16.02 -1.61 -3.80
N ARG A 523 15.66 -2.21 -4.93
CA ARG A 523 15.48 -1.48 -6.19
C ARG A 523 14.10 -0.85 -6.21
N MET A 524 14.00 0.39 -6.71
CA MET A 524 12.72 1.09 -6.85
C MET A 524 11.76 0.31 -7.77
N SER A 525 10.46 0.36 -7.45
CA SER A 525 9.40 -0.14 -8.34
C SER A 525 9.26 0.73 -9.59
N ALA A 526 8.51 0.23 -10.59
CA ALA A 526 8.21 0.99 -11.80
C ALA A 526 7.56 2.34 -11.48
N GLU A 527 6.58 2.33 -10.58
CA GLU A 527 5.86 3.50 -10.09
C GLU A 527 6.80 4.46 -9.36
N GLN A 528 7.69 3.95 -8.50
CA GLN A 528 8.64 4.81 -7.78
C GLN A 528 9.64 5.50 -8.72
N ILE A 529 10.13 4.79 -9.74
CA ILE A 529 11.00 5.38 -10.76
C ILE A 529 10.21 6.45 -11.53
N TRP A 530 9.01 6.13 -12.01
CA TRP A 530 8.18 7.05 -12.76
C TRP A 530 7.84 8.31 -11.96
N ASP A 531 7.36 8.16 -10.73
CA ASP A 531 6.97 9.26 -9.85
C ASP A 531 8.17 10.13 -9.47
N SER A 532 9.37 9.54 -9.39
CA SER A 532 10.62 10.28 -9.24
C SER A 532 10.96 11.11 -10.48
N LEU A 533 10.68 10.63 -11.69
CA LEU A 533 10.82 11.43 -12.92
C LEU A 533 9.77 12.53 -13.02
N VAL A 534 8.55 12.29 -12.53
CA VAL A 534 7.51 13.32 -12.38
C VAL A 534 8.00 14.43 -11.44
N ALA A 535 8.64 14.08 -10.32
CA ALA A 535 9.20 15.05 -9.37
C ALA A 535 10.29 15.96 -9.97
N LEU A 536 11.02 15.48 -10.99
CA LEU A 536 12.02 16.28 -11.69
C LEU A 536 11.42 17.19 -12.78
N THR A 537 10.24 16.83 -13.28
CA THR A 537 9.65 17.47 -14.48
C THR A 537 8.48 18.39 -14.15
N THR A 538 7.89 18.26 -12.96
CA THR A 538 6.74 19.05 -12.50
C THR A 538 7.05 19.76 -11.18
N ALA A 539 6.48 20.95 -10.98
CA ALA A 539 6.72 21.75 -9.77
C ALA A 539 6.04 21.15 -8.54
N ASP A 540 4.81 20.67 -8.73
CA ASP A 540 4.02 19.98 -7.71
C ASP A 540 3.59 18.62 -8.30
N PRO A 541 4.31 17.54 -7.95
CA PRO A 541 4.04 16.21 -8.47
C PRO A 541 2.66 15.69 -8.07
N GLU A 542 2.11 16.17 -6.95
CA GLU A 542 0.82 15.74 -6.42
C GLU A 542 -0.35 16.53 -7.01
N SER A 543 -0.10 17.58 -7.80
CA SER A 543 -1.11 18.56 -8.25
C SER A 543 -2.28 18.02 -9.07
N VAL A 544 -2.14 16.84 -9.68
CA VAL A 544 -3.15 16.20 -10.53
C VAL A 544 -3.72 14.99 -9.82
N VAL A 545 -5.03 14.91 -9.79
CA VAL A 545 -5.78 13.83 -9.15
C VAL A 545 -6.93 13.38 -10.04
N ARG A 546 -7.22 12.08 -9.99
CA ARG A 546 -8.46 11.54 -10.52
C ARG A 546 -9.59 11.85 -9.55
N ARG A 547 -10.53 12.69 -9.98
CA ARG A 547 -11.77 12.99 -9.28
C ARG A 547 -12.90 13.00 -10.29
N GLY A 548 -13.97 12.29 -9.98
CA GLY A 548 -15.11 12.20 -10.88
C GLY A 548 -16.14 11.18 -10.46
N TRP A 549 -16.04 10.57 -9.26
CA TRP A 549 -17.06 9.65 -8.79
C TRP A 549 -18.45 10.29 -8.75
N ASP A 550 -18.60 11.52 -8.23
CA ASP A 550 -19.91 12.20 -8.18
C ASP A 550 -20.49 12.45 -9.57
N ASP A 551 -19.66 12.94 -10.50
CA ASP A 551 -20.06 13.16 -11.90
C ASP A 551 -20.42 11.83 -12.57
N TYR A 552 -19.62 10.78 -12.33
CA TYR A 552 -19.89 9.45 -12.84
C TYR A 552 -21.21 8.91 -12.28
N LYS A 553 -21.44 9.03 -10.98
CA LYS A 553 -22.68 8.62 -10.31
C LYS A 553 -23.89 9.38 -10.87
N ALA A 554 -23.76 10.68 -11.10
CA ALA A 554 -24.80 11.49 -11.72
C ALA A 554 -25.14 10.99 -13.14
N VAL A 555 -24.12 10.71 -13.97
CA VAL A 555 -24.30 10.16 -15.32
C VAL A 555 -24.89 8.75 -15.30
N MET A 556 -24.49 7.93 -14.33
CA MET A 556 -25.02 6.57 -14.17
C MET A 556 -26.49 6.57 -13.72
N ASN A 557 -26.93 7.56 -12.94
CA ASN A 557 -28.29 7.65 -12.43
C ASN A 557 -29.26 8.42 -13.35
N VAL A 558 -28.84 8.78 -14.57
CA VAL A 558 -29.71 9.41 -15.57
C VAL A 558 -30.86 8.45 -15.93
N ASP A 559 -32.10 8.94 -15.82
CA ASP A 559 -33.27 8.21 -16.28
C ASP A 559 -33.27 8.11 -17.81
N PHE A 560 -33.19 6.90 -18.34
CA PHE A 560 -33.25 6.60 -19.76
C PHE A 560 -34.46 7.20 -20.46
N SER A 561 -35.60 7.27 -19.78
CA SER A 561 -36.86 7.78 -20.34
C SER A 561 -36.78 9.27 -20.68
N SER A 562 -35.83 9.99 -20.07
CA SER A 562 -35.56 11.40 -20.33
C SER A 562 -34.83 11.64 -21.66
N LEU A 563 -34.11 10.64 -22.19
CA LEU A 563 -33.31 10.73 -23.41
C LEU A 563 -34.18 10.50 -24.67
N LYS A 564 -34.98 11.51 -25.02
CA LYS A 564 -35.98 11.43 -26.10
C LYS A 564 -35.50 11.98 -27.44
N SER A 565 -34.62 12.98 -27.43
CA SER A 565 -34.09 13.60 -28.65
C SER A 565 -32.62 13.26 -28.89
N ALA A 566 -32.16 13.49 -30.12
CA ALA A 566 -30.74 13.33 -30.44
C ALA A 566 -29.86 14.30 -29.65
N ASP A 567 -30.35 15.51 -29.34
CA ASP A 567 -29.60 16.51 -28.57
C ASP A 567 -29.47 16.10 -27.10
N ASP A 568 -30.50 15.50 -26.49
CA ASP A 568 -30.42 14.95 -25.13
C ASP A 568 -29.36 13.85 -25.04
N ILE A 569 -29.35 12.95 -26.02
CA ILE A 569 -28.37 11.85 -26.09
C ILE A 569 -26.96 12.41 -26.33
N LEU A 570 -26.79 13.44 -27.17
CA LEU A 570 -25.50 14.07 -27.39
C LEU A 570 -24.98 14.79 -26.13
N LYS A 571 -25.86 15.44 -25.37
CA LYS A 571 -25.52 16.03 -24.08
C LYS A 571 -25.07 14.95 -23.09
N TRP A 572 -25.84 13.87 -22.95
CA TRP A 572 -25.44 12.73 -22.12
C TRP A 572 -24.08 12.15 -22.57
N LYS A 573 -23.83 12.01 -23.89
CA LYS A 573 -22.53 11.55 -24.41
C LYS A 573 -21.39 12.50 -24.04
N GLN A 574 -21.65 13.81 -24.03
CA GLN A 574 -20.69 14.80 -23.57
C GLN A 574 -20.38 14.59 -22.09
N ASP A 575 -21.39 14.49 -21.24
CA ASP A 575 -21.24 14.27 -19.80
C ASP A 575 -20.50 12.94 -19.51
N TRP A 576 -20.87 11.84 -20.20
CA TRP A 576 -20.18 10.54 -20.14
C TRP A 576 -18.69 10.62 -20.52
N SER A 577 -18.35 11.48 -21.49
CA SER A 577 -16.97 11.71 -21.91
C SER A 577 -16.16 12.59 -20.95
N GLN A 578 -16.83 13.42 -20.15
CA GLN A 578 -16.19 14.21 -19.09
C GLN A 578 -16.05 13.42 -17.79
N ALA A 579 -16.96 12.49 -17.52
CA ALA A 579 -16.87 11.61 -16.36
C ALA A 579 -15.54 10.84 -16.38
N SER A 580 -14.81 10.91 -15.27
CA SER A 580 -13.49 10.31 -15.05
C SER A 580 -12.30 11.04 -15.68
N LYS A 581 -12.44 12.31 -16.10
CA LYS A 581 -11.28 13.09 -16.55
C LYS A 581 -10.37 13.47 -15.38
N LEU A 582 -9.08 13.54 -15.65
CA LEU A 582 -8.09 14.05 -14.69
C LEU A 582 -8.32 15.55 -14.47
N VAL A 583 -8.26 15.95 -13.20
CA VAL A 583 -8.38 17.35 -12.78
C VAL A 583 -7.18 17.73 -11.92
N LYS A 584 -6.85 19.02 -11.93
CA LYS A 584 -5.88 19.62 -11.01
C LYS A 584 -6.53 19.86 -9.65
N TYR A 585 -5.73 20.14 -8.61
CA TYR A 585 -6.26 20.53 -7.29
C TYR A 585 -7.19 21.75 -7.30
N ASN A 586 -7.00 22.68 -8.25
CA ASN A 586 -7.89 23.84 -8.41
C ASN A 586 -9.21 23.50 -9.12
N GLY A 587 -9.45 22.23 -9.49
CA GLY A 587 -10.65 21.76 -10.16
C GLY A 587 -10.64 21.91 -11.68
N GLU A 588 -9.58 22.46 -12.27
CA GLU A 588 -9.47 22.57 -13.73
C GLU A 588 -9.17 21.22 -14.36
N VAL A 589 -9.83 20.93 -15.49
CA VAL A 589 -9.57 19.72 -16.27
C VAL A 589 -8.18 19.81 -16.90
N VAL A 590 -7.42 18.72 -16.79
CA VAL A 590 -6.10 18.61 -17.40
C VAL A 590 -6.18 18.82 -18.91
N SER A 591 -5.34 19.72 -19.40
CA SER A 591 -5.25 20.14 -20.80
C SER A 591 -3.97 19.60 -21.46
N ARG A 592 -3.80 19.89 -22.76
CA ARG A 592 -2.54 19.57 -23.46
C ARG A 592 -1.36 20.40 -22.96
N GLU A 593 -1.61 21.58 -22.39
CA GLU A 593 -0.57 22.48 -21.87
C GLU A 593 0.06 21.94 -20.58
N ASP A 594 -0.59 20.97 -19.93
CA ASP A 594 -0.10 20.30 -18.73
C ASP A 594 0.85 19.13 -19.03
N THR A 595 1.18 18.92 -20.30
CA THR A 595 2.14 17.90 -20.72
C THR A 595 3.56 18.47 -20.75
N VAL A 596 4.54 17.66 -20.35
CA VAL A 596 5.95 18.05 -20.40
C VAL A 596 6.59 17.35 -21.60
N GLY A 597 7.07 18.14 -22.56
CA GLY A 597 7.62 17.58 -23.80
C GLY A 597 6.60 16.76 -24.61
N GLY A 598 5.30 16.98 -24.41
CA GLY A 598 4.21 16.23 -25.03
C GLY A 598 3.78 14.94 -24.31
N ALA A 599 4.41 14.61 -23.18
CA ALA A 599 4.06 13.46 -22.34
C ALA A 599 3.28 13.88 -21.09
N GLN A 600 2.33 13.04 -20.66
CA GLN A 600 1.57 13.23 -19.42
C GLN A 600 2.40 12.81 -18.21
N MET A 601 3.16 13.75 -17.64
CA MET A 601 3.98 13.52 -16.46
C MET A 601 3.16 13.69 -15.18
N PHE A 602 2.23 12.75 -14.93
CA PHE A 602 1.44 12.68 -13.70
C PHE A 602 1.81 11.43 -12.90
N ARG A 603 1.53 11.44 -11.59
CA ARG A 603 1.80 10.31 -10.70
C ARG A 603 1.19 9.02 -11.24
N ALA A 604 1.90 7.91 -11.09
CA ALA A 604 1.54 6.62 -11.62
C ALA A 604 0.15 6.18 -11.15
N SER A 605 -0.26 6.56 -9.93
CA SER A 605 -1.59 6.29 -9.35
C SER A 605 -2.76 6.95 -10.09
N GLU A 606 -2.50 8.00 -10.86
CA GLU A 606 -3.52 8.78 -11.58
C GLU A 606 -3.63 8.36 -13.05
N LEU A 607 -2.54 7.81 -13.60
CA LEU A 607 -2.51 7.23 -14.94
C LEU A 607 -3.39 5.98 -15.04
N ARG A 608 -3.59 5.51 -16.26
CA ARG A 608 -4.39 4.32 -16.54
C ARG A 608 -3.81 3.08 -15.84
N GLN A 609 -4.66 2.27 -15.23
CA GLN A 609 -4.26 1.09 -14.45
C GLN A 609 -4.71 -0.21 -15.12
N PRO A 610 -3.80 -1.14 -15.50
CA PRO A 610 -2.39 -0.90 -15.75
C PRO A 610 -2.19 -0.11 -17.07
N MET A 611 -1.00 0.45 -17.25
CA MET A 611 -0.63 1.06 -18.52
C MET A 611 -0.49 0.01 -19.63
N SER A 612 -0.42 0.47 -20.88
CA SER A 612 -0.17 -0.40 -22.04
C SER A 612 1.24 -0.98 -22.00
N ALA A 613 1.45 -2.14 -22.63
CA ALA A 613 2.71 -2.89 -22.53
C ALA A 613 3.95 -2.11 -23.06
N ASP A 614 3.73 -1.16 -23.97
CA ASP A 614 4.73 -0.25 -24.53
C ASP A 614 5.04 0.95 -23.64
N HIS A 615 4.23 1.21 -22.61
CA HIS A 615 4.45 2.31 -21.69
C HIS A 615 5.62 2.02 -20.73
N PHE A 616 6.30 3.09 -20.29
CA PHE A 616 7.41 3.03 -19.33
C PHE A 616 7.08 2.16 -18.11
N LEU A 617 5.97 2.44 -17.42
CA LEU A 617 5.56 1.69 -16.23
C LEU A 617 5.54 0.16 -16.46
N ARG A 618 4.98 -0.31 -17.58
CA ARG A 618 4.93 -1.75 -17.89
C ARG A 618 6.30 -2.33 -18.21
N MET A 619 7.13 -1.61 -18.97
CA MET A 619 8.50 -2.06 -19.25
C MET A 619 9.37 -2.16 -17.99
N PHE A 620 9.10 -1.32 -17.00
CA PHE A 620 9.83 -1.26 -15.73
C PHE A 620 9.28 -2.19 -14.64
N GLY A 621 8.22 -2.94 -14.96
CA GLY A 621 7.72 -4.02 -14.11
C GLY A 621 6.45 -3.71 -13.33
N GLN A 622 5.66 -2.71 -13.74
CA GLN A 622 4.30 -2.54 -13.24
C GLN A 622 3.47 -3.81 -13.48
N SER A 623 2.78 -4.23 -12.42
CA SER A 623 1.83 -5.33 -12.40
C SER A 623 0.77 -5.19 -13.51
N ASP A 624 0.41 -6.31 -14.13
CA ASP A 624 -0.72 -6.34 -15.06
C ASP A 624 -2.08 -6.44 -14.36
N LYS A 625 -2.04 -6.64 -13.04
CA LYS A 625 -3.18 -6.72 -12.13
C LYS A 625 -4.15 -7.85 -12.49
N GLN A 626 -3.71 -8.83 -13.26
CA GLN A 626 -4.43 -10.08 -13.49
C GLN A 626 -4.12 -11.08 -12.38
N LEU A 627 -2.87 -11.09 -11.93
CA LEU A 627 -2.39 -11.85 -10.78
C LEU A 627 -2.14 -10.90 -9.61
N ILE A 628 -2.18 -11.45 -8.40
CA ILE A 628 -1.87 -10.72 -7.17
C ILE A 628 -0.36 -10.47 -7.12
N GLU A 629 0.04 -9.22 -6.91
CA GLU A 629 1.44 -8.83 -6.64
C GLU A 629 2.48 -9.31 -7.67
N ASN A 630 2.11 -9.31 -8.96
CA ASN A 630 3.02 -9.77 -10.03
C ASN A 630 3.93 -8.68 -10.60
N GLN A 631 4.06 -7.53 -9.92
CA GLN A 631 5.08 -6.54 -10.25
C GLN A 631 6.49 -7.11 -10.04
N PHE A 632 7.49 -6.56 -10.75
CA PHE A 632 8.88 -6.97 -10.59
C PHE A 632 9.84 -5.80 -10.63
N THR A 633 10.94 -5.93 -9.89
CA THR A 633 12.00 -4.91 -9.80
C THR A 633 13.32 -5.39 -10.41
N THR A 634 13.33 -6.53 -11.09
CA THR A 634 14.53 -7.12 -11.71
C THR A 634 14.97 -6.33 -12.95
N GLY A 635 16.29 -6.32 -13.20
CA GLY A 635 16.90 -5.58 -14.30
C GLY A 635 16.70 -6.31 -15.62
N SER A 636 16.32 -5.58 -16.66
CA SER A 636 16.19 -6.14 -18.02
C SER A 636 16.86 -5.26 -19.07
N SER A 637 17.32 -5.87 -20.17
CA SER A 637 17.91 -5.12 -21.29
C SER A 637 16.94 -4.07 -21.87
N PRO A 638 15.62 -4.35 -22.03
CA PRO A 638 14.65 -3.33 -22.43
C PRO A 638 14.60 -2.11 -21.50
N GLN A 639 14.68 -2.28 -20.18
CA GLN A 639 14.71 -1.16 -19.23
C GLN A 639 15.93 -0.26 -19.45
N VAL A 640 17.11 -0.86 -19.61
CA VAL A 640 18.35 -0.12 -19.87
C VAL A 640 18.23 0.64 -21.20
N MET A 641 17.73 -0.02 -22.26
CA MET A 641 17.51 0.64 -23.56
C MET A 641 16.49 1.78 -23.48
N ALA A 642 15.45 1.63 -22.67
CA ALA A 642 14.45 2.67 -22.43
C ALA A 642 15.02 3.87 -21.66
N LEU A 643 15.93 3.67 -20.69
CA LEU A 643 16.61 4.80 -20.04
C LEU A 643 17.58 5.51 -20.99
N LEU A 644 18.27 4.77 -21.85
CA LEU A 644 19.25 5.35 -22.78
C LEU A 644 18.59 6.08 -23.96
N ASN A 645 17.54 5.51 -24.54
CA ASN A 645 16.96 5.97 -25.83
C ASN A 645 15.46 6.29 -25.76
N GLY A 646 14.82 6.16 -24.61
CA GLY A 646 13.38 6.35 -24.46
C GLY A 646 12.95 7.81 -24.55
N GLU A 647 11.66 8.00 -24.84
CA GLU A 647 11.04 9.33 -24.96
C GLU A 647 11.17 10.13 -23.66
N ILE A 648 10.91 9.51 -22.51
CA ILE A 648 10.98 10.19 -21.21
C ILE A 648 12.37 10.76 -20.97
N THR A 649 13.42 9.96 -21.19
CA THR A 649 14.79 10.37 -20.85
C THR A 649 15.42 11.30 -21.88
N ASN A 650 15.07 11.20 -23.17
CA ASN A 650 15.68 12.01 -24.22
C ASN A 650 14.86 13.22 -24.67
N ARG A 651 13.55 13.23 -24.40
CA ARG A 651 12.64 14.31 -24.81
C ARG A 651 12.06 15.06 -23.62
N VAL A 652 11.62 14.36 -22.57
CA VAL A 652 10.97 15.00 -21.42
C VAL A 652 12.03 15.60 -20.48
N LEU A 653 13.02 14.80 -20.04
CA LEU A 653 14.08 15.26 -19.13
C LEU A 653 15.06 16.27 -19.74
N THR A 654 14.98 16.52 -21.05
CA THR A 654 15.81 17.51 -21.77
C THR A 654 14.96 18.69 -22.28
N SER A 655 13.66 18.69 -22.02
CA SER A 655 12.75 19.75 -22.45
C SER A 655 12.97 21.03 -21.63
N PRO A 656 12.97 22.22 -22.25
CA PRO A 656 12.89 23.50 -21.53
C PRO A 656 11.66 23.62 -20.62
N ASP A 657 10.62 22.84 -20.87
CA ASP A 657 9.37 22.83 -20.08
C ASP A 657 9.50 22.05 -18.78
N ALA A 658 10.53 21.20 -18.64
CA ALA A 658 10.73 20.42 -17.41
C ALA A 658 11.09 21.35 -16.24
N TYR A 659 10.38 21.19 -15.12
CA TYR A 659 10.50 22.07 -13.96
C TYR A 659 11.95 22.30 -13.50
N LEU A 660 12.70 21.21 -13.24
CA LEU A 660 14.08 21.35 -12.74
C LEU A 660 14.98 22.08 -13.75
N ILE A 661 14.82 21.83 -15.05
CA ILE A 661 15.56 22.55 -16.09
C ILE A 661 15.22 24.04 -16.05
N LYS A 662 13.92 24.37 -15.98
CA LYS A 662 13.45 25.75 -15.95
C LYS A 662 14.01 26.50 -14.74
N GLU A 663 13.98 25.87 -13.56
CA GLU A 663 14.54 26.44 -12.33
C GLU A 663 16.06 26.64 -12.39
N ILE A 664 16.79 25.74 -13.05
CA ILE A 664 18.25 25.86 -13.17
C ILE A 664 18.65 26.90 -14.23
N ALA A 665 18.00 26.86 -15.40
CA ALA A 665 18.33 27.72 -16.53
C ALA A 665 17.91 29.17 -16.29
N TYR A 666 16.77 29.39 -15.61
CA TYR A 666 16.16 30.72 -15.48
C TYR A 666 16.01 31.20 -14.03
N GLY A 667 16.27 30.34 -13.04
CA GLY A 667 16.23 30.71 -11.63
C GLY A 667 17.43 31.57 -11.20
N LYS A 668 17.37 32.07 -9.95
CA LYS A 668 18.45 32.84 -9.34
C LYS A 668 19.45 31.90 -8.66
N GLY A 669 20.74 32.06 -8.93
CA GLY A 669 21.82 31.28 -8.30
C GLY A 669 23.12 31.28 -9.11
N SER A 670 24.23 30.82 -8.53
CA SER A 670 25.47 30.60 -9.28
C SER A 670 25.46 29.23 -9.95
N THR A 671 26.28 29.04 -10.99
CA THR A 671 26.44 27.73 -11.65
C THR A 671 26.89 26.63 -10.68
N ARG A 672 27.57 26.98 -9.58
CA ARG A 672 27.97 26.04 -8.54
C ARG A 672 26.80 25.56 -7.70
N ASP A 673 25.87 26.47 -7.38
CA ASP A 673 24.67 26.16 -6.62
C ASP A 673 23.71 25.34 -7.49
N ASN A 674 23.69 25.58 -8.80
CA ASN A 674 22.89 24.82 -9.76
C ASN A 674 23.29 23.34 -9.85
N VAL A 675 24.57 22.99 -9.73
CA VAL A 675 24.97 21.57 -9.66
C VAL A 675 24.50 20.93 -8.37
N ASP A 676 24.61 21.63 -7.25
CA ASP A 676 24.15 21.12 -5.96
C ASP A 676 22.63 20.88 -5.99
N LYS A 677 21.86 21.80 -6.61
CA LYS A 677 20.42 21.65 -6.89
C LYS A 677 20.12 20.37 -7.67
N ILE A 678 20.86 20.09 -8.75
CA ILE A 678 20.66 18.87 -9.56
C ILE A 678 20.90 17.62 -8.72
N PHE A 679 22.02 17.56 -8.02
CA PHE A 679 22.38 16.37 -7.23
C PHE A 679 21.42 16.13 -6.06
N LEU A 680 20.99 17.19 -5.37
CA LEU A 680 19.97 17.09 -4.33
C LEU A 680 18.62 16.65 -4.89
N SER A 681 18.22 17.15 -6.06
CA SER A 681 16.94 16.78 -6.67
C SER A 681 16.91 15.34 -7.17
N VAL A 682 18.02 14.83 -7.74
CA VAL A 682 18.06 13.50 -8.37
C VAL A 682 18.50 12.40 -7.38
N LEU A 683 19.55 12.66 -6.61
CA LEU A 683 20.19 11.68 -5.73
C LEU A 683 19.98 11.99 -4.24
N SER A 684 19.40 13.14 -3.90
CA SER A 684 19.15 13.55 -2.50
C SER A 684 20.43 13.68 -1.66
N ARG A 685 21.57 13.95 -2.31
CA ARG A 685 22.85 14.23 -1.66
C ARG A 685 23.63 15.32 -2.37
N TYR A 686 24.63 15.89 -1.70
CA TYR A 686 25.57 16.80 -2.33
C TYR A 686 26.58 16.06 -3.22
N PRO A 687 27.04 16.68 -4.32
CA PRO A 687 28.10 16.12 -5.17
C PRO A 687 29.45 16.19 -4.47
N THR A 688 30.31 15.21 -4.76
CA THR A 688 31.74 15.30 -4.45
C THR A 688 32.40 16.40 -5.31
N THR A 689 33.60 16.85 -4.91
CA THR A 689 34.36 17.86 -5.66
C THR A 689 34.62 17.44 -7.12
N GLN A 690 34.86 16.15 -7.36
CA GLN A 690 35.08 15.60 -8.70
C GLN A 690 33.79 15.61 -9.53
N GLU A 691 32.70 15.08 -8.97
CA GLU A 691 31.38 15.08 -9.62
C GLU A 691 30.93 16.50 -9.97
N LYS A 692 31.16 17.46 -9.06
CA LYS A 692 30.81 18.87 -9.26
C LYS A 692 31.54 19.49 -10.45
N SER A 693 32.84 19.21 -10.59
CA SER A 693 33.65 19.70 -11.72
C SER A 693 33.20 19.08 -13.06
N MET A 694 32.89 17.78 -13.07
CA MET A 694 32.41 17.07 -14.25
C MET A 694 31.04 17.60 -14.70
N ALA A 695 30.09 17.75 -13.77
CA ALA A 695 28.76 18.28 -14.05
C ALA A 695 28.82 19.72 -14.58
N GLN A 696 29.66 20.59 -14.01
CA GLN A 696 29.86 21.95 -14.51
C GLN A 696 30.36 21.98 -15.96
N SER A 697 31.23 21.05 -16.31
CA SER A 697 31.74 20.94 -17.68
C SER A 697 30.64 20.45 -18.62
N GLY A 698 29.79 19.51 -18.18
CA GLY A 698 28.65 18.98 -18.93
C GLY A 698 27.53 19.99 -19.18
N MET A 699 27.30 20.92 -18.24
CA MET A 699 26.28 21.98 -18.38
C MET A 699 26.66 23.11 -19.34
N ARG A 700 27.86 23.10 -19.94
CA ARG A 700 28.28 24.13 -20.90
C ARG A 700 27.59 23.92 -22.25
N ALA A 701 26.56 24.71 -22.52
CA ALA A 701 25.91 24.74 -23.82
C ALA A 701 26.88 25.21 -24.92
N LYS A 702 26.87 24.52 -26.06
CA LYS A 702 27.53 25.01 -27.27
C LYS A 702 26.61 25.99 -27.97
N THR A 703 26.81 27.28 -27.75
CA THR A 703 26.05 28.35 -28.41
C THR A 703 26.88 29.02 -29.50
N ASP A 704 26.24 29.35 -30.63
CA ASP A 704 26.82 30.12 -31.72
C ASP A 704 26.24 31.55 -31.71
N ARG A 705 26.97 32.51 -32.28
CA ARG A 705 26.57 33.92 -32.38
C ARG A 705 25.30 34.12 -33.20
N ASP A 706 25.06 33.24 -34.16
CA ASP A 706 23.91 33.32 -35.08
C ASP A 706 22.62 32.70 -34.51
N MET A 707 22.70 32.07 -33.33
CA MET A 707 21.52 31.48 -32.68
C MET A 707 20.61 32.57 -32.12
N ASN A 708 19.30 32.42 -32.36
CA ASN A 708 18.30 33.25 -31.69
C ASN A 708 18.15 32.85 -30.20
N GLU A 709 17.48 33.70 -29.41
CA GLU A 709 17.33 33.47 -27.97
C GLU A 709 16.63 32.14 -27.65
N GLN A 710 15.62 31.75 -28.41
CA GLN A 710 14.92 30.47 -28.22
C GLN A 710 15.84 29.27 -28.49
N GLN A 711 16.72 29.36 -29.51
CA GLN A 711 17.70 28.32 -29.82
C GLN A 711 18.77 28.22 -28.73
N LYS A 712 19.24 29.35 -28.18
CA LYS A 712 20.20 29.35 -27.07
C LYS A 712 19.59 28.73 -25.81
N MET A 713 18.36 29.13 -25.47
CA MET A 713 17.59 28.55 -24.37
C MET A 713 17.45 27.02 -24.51
N GLN A 714 17.16 26.55 -25.72
CA GLN A 714 17.05 25.11 -25.97
C GLN A 714 18.40 24.38 -25.84
N ALA A 715 19.51 24.99 -26.29
CA ALA A 715 20.84 24.41 -26.13
C ALA A 715 21.29 24.36 -24.66
N GLU A 716 20.94 25.36 -23.85
CA GLU A 716 21.17 25.39 -22.41
C GLU A 716 20.35 24.33 -21.68
N ALA A 717 19.05 24.24 -21.97
CA ALA A 717 18.17 23.21 -21.46
C ALA A 717 18.70 21.80 -21.77
N MET A 718 19.16 21.56 -23.00
CA MET A 718 19.73 20.29 -23.41
C MET A 718 21.02 19.95 -22.64
N ALA A 719 21.90 20.92 -22.41
CA ALA A 719 23.15 20.71 -21.66
C ALA A 719 22.87 20.34 -20.20
N ILE A 720 21.92 21.01 -19.55
CA ILE A 720 21.45 20.68 -18.19
C ILE A 720 20.79 19.30 -18.17
N GLY A 721 19.89 19.05 -19.12
CA GLY A 721 19.17 17.78 -19.27
C GLY A 721 20.10 16.58 -19.45
N ASN A 722 21.22 16.73 -20.16
CA ASN A 722 22.23 15.67 -20.30
C ASN A 722 22.89 15.29 -18.97
N VAL A 723 23.08 16.25 -18.06
CA VAL A 723 23.62 15.96 -16.72
C VAL A 723 22.57 15.23 -15.87
N ILE A 724 21.31 15.68 -15.89
CA ILE A 724 20.20 15.00 -15.21
C ILE A 724 20.05 13.57 -15.74
N TRP A 725 20.06 13.41 -17.06
CA TRP A 725 20.00 12.12 -17.74
C TRP A 725 21.13 11.19 -17.27
N ALA A 726 22.36 11.69 -17.20
CA ALA A 726 23.51 10.89 -16.74
C ALA A 726 23.31 10.40 -15.30
N LEU A 727 22.77 11.23 -14.41
CA LEU A 727 22.49 10.87 -13.02
C LEU A 727 21.35 9.84 -12.89
N VAL A 728 20.26 10.02 -13.63
CA VAL A 728 19.12 9.08 -13.66
C VAL A 728 19.54 7.69 -14.18
N ASN A 729 20.55 7.62 -15.05
CA ASN A 729 21.10 6.36 -15.56
C ASN A 729 22.12 5.70 -14.62
N THR A 730 22.44 6.31 -13.47
CA THR A 730 23.35 5.69 -12.48
C THR A 730 22.66 4.54 -11.75
N ARG A 731 23.48 3.62 -11.23
CA ARG A 731 22.96 2.59 -10.31
C ARG A 731 22.39 3.22 -9.04
N GLU A 732 23.04 4.24 -8.51
CA GLU A 732 22.62 4.94 -7.28
C GLU A 732 21.17 5.43 -7.36
N PHE A 733 20.77 6.00 -8.51
CA PHE A 733 19.40 6.45 -8.71
C PHE A 733 18.38 5.32 -8.57
N MET A 734 18.71 4.09 -8.97
CA MET A 734 17.77 2.97 -9.04
C MET A 734 17.46 2.33 -7.70
N PHE A 735 18.22 2.63 -6.64
CA PHE A 735 18.07 1.98 -5.34
C PHE A 735 17.46 2.91 -4.28
N ILE A 736 16.68 2.29 -3.41
CA ILE A 736 16.21 2.80 -2.13
C ILE A 736 17.28 2.42 -1.12
N GLN A 737 18.10 3.40 -0.76
CA GLN A 737 19.07 3.31 0.32
C GLN A 737 18.67 4.27 1.41
#